data_AF-A0A8T5HDE9-F1
#
_entry.id   AF-A0A8T5HDE9-F1
#
_cell.length_a   1.000
_cell.length_b   1.000
_cell.length_c   1.000
_cell.angle_alpha   90.00
_cell.angle_beta   90.00
_cell.angle_gamma   90.00
#
_symmetry.space_group_name_H-M   'P 1'
#
loop_
_entity.id
_entity.type
_entity.pdbx_description
1 polymer ?
#
loop_
_entity_poly.entity_id
_entity_poly.type
_entity_poly.pdbx_seq_one_letter_code
_entity_poly.pdbx_strand_id
1 'polypeptide(L)'
;MAKKKNLSMYLTVLIALIVLFGLVVILDGCSTLINEDVADTSEDVGEDVVEGDALPGEVEESGDLAGEARKSVRWYGCQDPDASTTYDTQQLFEKSTTTYNGGSRTDKCYTFSNGKEYLFEWICRNGKINRWQKNCAELNLGEPGADYQCDDGACVDMAEPEEEEEVSELLCDEDVETPSSWDYKQKILFTNDQTGQFVTKQIQGVTTNVLKFKDSSSKPMFNYKLTFDQAQDPNGLLGKSIELQGKQFRILHVYKSNGDVKGVDLVDGVSESLDVGDVYNPGIHTVQVKGAEVSQFDDEYKMSCGFDFNGVEHWVNLGESKIINGVVVSVIEVYSDPSSCKLQFGLKKISIKDGSEVMINGNKISDITDFYAQGIINENQNLPGLLSTIAYKVSPDYDTVYLTVGDEVVDPIIEGFKIALSGNSNGVGEVKVSSNSGSDSYEFNLALDQAISQVESMLSEAELSFVLADGSYEPGLYNIVCVETEDQPNNLDYKQKLYFMHPETGVLVYDQEPVLAPQLGHYLFVEDLPSKPLYKYELTFDSAVDKDYLAGKKVGILGNDYYISRIKLMNNGEIMSFNLTSGVNMWLSDEQYQHPNGQVIEVVNTEDDYGDHKSRCKVKVNGDEVWIGNGGSKQVVGLNIGVFDVKLAQPHGACRLVVGGKEISLKNDVELKVNQEKISQITSFYSDGVLNTYGESPDFLVSKFGYEINPDADELYLAEGDELVDPVFSTFKLSYAELVEGNQPYAKVNIIAGQESYEMGNGWNQEYLYVDKSLNEIDSQLTNAELPGLLGSGSLE
;
A
#
# COMPACT_ATOMS: atom_id res chain seq x y z
N MET A 1 -63.29 -22.62 -37.95
CA MET A 1 -63.70 -22.94 -36.57
C MET A 1 -62.84 -24.08 -36.04
N ALA A 2 -61.72 -23.78 -35.37
CA ALA A 2 -60.97 -24.70 -34.48
C ALA A 2 -59.67 -23.99 -34.03
N LYS A 3 -59.77 -22.96 -33.17
CA LYS A 3 -58.59 -22.39 -32.47
C LYS A 3 -58.94 -21.66 -31.17
N LYS A 4 -60.06 -22.04 -30.53
CA LYS A 4 -60.57 -21.39 -29.30
C LYS A 4 -60.58 -22.28 -28.05
N LYS A 5 -59.98 -23.47 -28.08
CA LYS A 5 -60.01 -24.42 -26.95
C LYS A 5 -58.76 -24.46 -26.07
N ASN A 6 -57.64 -23.85 -26.46
CA ASN A 6 -56.42 -23.94 -25.65
C ASN A 6 -56.25 -22.79 -24.64
N LEU A 7 -56.93 -21.65 -24.83
CA LEU A 7 -56.77 -20.50 -23.93
C LEU A 7 -57.41 -20.73 -22.54
N SER A 8 -58.45 -21.58 -22.47
CA SER A 8 -59.13 -21.86 -21.21
C SER A 8 -58.28 -22.67 -20.24
N MET A 9 -57.37 -23.52 -20.74
CA MET A 9 -56.60 -24.42 -19.88
C MET A 9 -55.43 -23.69 -19.22
N TYR A 10 -54.75 -22.80 -19.95
CA TYR A 10 -53.66 -21.99 -19.40
C TYR A 10 -54.16 -20.99 -18.34
N LEU A 11 -55.34 -20.41 -18.53
CA LEU A 11 -55.92 -19.48 -17.55
C LEU A 11 -56.26 -20.18 -16.23
N THR A 12 -56.73 -21.43 -16.27
CA THR A 12 -57.03 -22.20 -15.06
C THR A 12 -55.77 -22.60 -14.29
N VAL A 13 -54.68 -22.94 -14.99
CA VAL A 13 -53.39 -23.25 -14.35
C VAL A 13 -52.76 -22.00 -13.71
N LEU A 14 -52.86 -20.84 -14.37
CA LEU A 14 -52.34 -19.59 -13.83
C LEU A 14 -53.09 -19.15 -12.55
N ILE A 15 -54.43 -19.28 -12.54
CA ILE A 15 -55.23 -18.95 -11.35
C ILE A 15 -54.91 -19.92 -10.19
N ALA A 16 -54.69 -21.20 -10.48
CA ALA A 16 -54.31 -22.17 -9.45
C ALA A 16 -52.94 -21.85 -8.80
N LEU A 17 -51.96 -21.39 -9.59
CA LEU A 17 -50.65 -20.99 -9.09
C LEU A 17 -50.71 -19.72 -8.21
N ILE A 18 -51.53 -18.73 -8.59
CA ILE A 18 -51.71 -17.50 -7.81
C ILE A 18 -52.39 -17.80 -6.46
N VAL A 19 -53.37 -18.71 -6.44
CA VAL A 19 -54.02 -19.15 -5.19
C VAL A 19 -53.05 -19.93 -4.29
N LEU A 20 -52.16 -20.74 -4.86
CA LEU A 20 -51.17 -21.49 -4.07
C LEU A 20 -50.14 -20.56 -3.41
N PHE A 21 -49.65 -19.55 -4.14
CA PHE A 21 -48.69 -18.58 -3.60
C PHE A 21 -49.31 -17.63 -2.57
N GLY A 22 -50.58 -17.24 -2.74
CA GLY A 22 -51.29 -16.41 -1.76
C GLY A 22 -51.55 -17.10 -0.41
N LEU A 23 -51.53 -18.44 -0.38
CA LEU A 23 -51.82 -19.22 0.83
C LEU A 23 -50.61 -19.43 1.74
N VAL A 24 -49.38 -19.32 1.21
CA VAL A 24 -48.14 -19.48 1.98
C VAL A 24 -47.81 -18.23 2.81
N VAL A 25 -48.27 -17.05 2.40
CA VAL A 25 -47.96 -15.77 3.08
C VAL A 25 -48.86 -15.50 4.30
N ILE A 26 -49.88 -16.32 4.57
CA ILE A 26 -50.88 -16.07 5.64
C ILE A 26 -50.60 -16.89 6.93
N LEU A 27 -49.57 -17.73 6.99
CA LEU A 27 -49.38 -18.68 8.10
C LEU A 27 -48.31 -18.36 9.16
N ASP A 28 -47.62 -17.22 9.12
CA ASP A 28 -46.58 -16.87 10.13
C ASP A 28 -46.96 -15.73 11.10
N GLY A 29 -48.26 -15.52 11.31
CA GLY A 29 -48.76 -14.54 12.29
C GLY A 29 -49.43 -15.17 13.51
N CYS A 30 -48.86 -14.92 14.69
CA CYS A 30 -49.43 -14.98 16.06
C CYS A 30 -49.24 -16.24 16.94
N SER A 31 -48.46 -16.06 18.02
CA SER A 31 -48.81 -16.45 19.41
C SER A 31 -47.91 -15.67 20.40
N THR A 32 -48.35 -14.53 20.96
CA THR A 32 -49.07 -14.30 22.24
C THR A 32 -48.23 -14.24 23.52
N LEU A 33 -48.29 -13.03 24.10
CA LEU A 33 -48.02 -12.59 25.48
C LEU A 33 -48.69 -13.45 26.57
N ILE A 34 -48.02 -13.59 27.73
CA ILE A 34 -48.66 -13.69 29.05
C ILE A 34 -47.88 -12.80 30.03
N ASN A 35 -48.58 -11.84 30.62
CA ASN A 35 -48.24 -11.11 31.85
C ASN A 35 -48.80 -11.91 33.04
N GLU A 36 -48.08 -11.95 34.16
CA GLU A 36 -48.71 -11.92 35.48
C GLU A 36 -47.73 -11.33 36.52
N ASP A 37 -48.23 -10.32 37.24
CA ASP A 37 -47.61 -9.61 38.36
C ASP A 37 -47.85 -10.34 39.70
N VAL A 38 -47.08 -9.90 40.72
CA VAL A 38 -47.44 -9.69 42.15
C VAL A 38 -46.82 -10.61 43.24
N ALA A 39 -46.27 -9.90 44.26
CA ALA A 39 -45.96 -10.21 45.67
C ALA A 39 -44.66 -10.98 45.99
N ASP A 40 -43.64 -10.39 46.62
CA ASP A 40 -43.52 -9.83 47.99
C ASP A 40 -43.52 -10.91 49.10
N THR A 41 -42.34 -11.14 49.71
CA THR A 41 -42.11 -11.38 51.15
C THR A 41 -40.61 -11.44 51.49
N SER A 42 -40.13 -10.40 52.20
CA SER A 42 -39.43 -10.40 53.50
C SER A 42 -38.26 -11.35 53.89
N GLU A 43 -37.36 -10.75 54.69
CA GLU A 43 -36.45 -11.27 55.74
C GLU A 43 -34.95 -11.44 55.44
N ASP A 44 -34.21 -10.35 55.74
CA ASP A 44 -33.25 -10.16 56.86
C ASP A 44 -32.12 -11.18 57.17
N VAL A 45 -31.07 -10.63 57.81
CA VAL A 45 -29.78 -11.16 58.32
C VAL A 45 -28.65 -11.17 57.25
N GLY A 46 -27.58 -10.37 57.30
CA GLY A 46 -26.90 -9.65 58.38
C GLY A 46 -25.44 -10.14 58.43
N GLU A 47 -24.46 -9.27 58.17
CA GLU A 47 -23.19 -9.10 58.93
C GLU A 47 -22.18 -8.21 58.20
N ASP A 48 -21.70 -7.23 58.96
CA ASP A 48 -20.65 -6.25 58.69
C ASP A 48 -19.28 -6.89 58.40
N VAL A 49 -18.48 -6.29 57.51
CA VAL A 49 -17.07 -5.96 57.80
C VAL A 49 -16.70 -4.67 57.06
N VAL A 50 -16.38 -3.64 57.85
CA VAL A 50 -15.73 -2.39 57.47
C VAL A 50 -14.22 -2.59 57.61
N GLU A 51 -13.42 -2.09 56.66
CA GLU A 51 -12.16 -1.39 56.95
C GLU A 51 -11.59 -0.81 55.65
N GLY A 52 -11.55 0.52 55.59
CA GLY A 52 -10.66 1.26 54.70
C GLY A 52 -9.42 1.65 55.47
N ASP A 53 -8.29 1.80 54.78
CA ASP A 53 -7.10 2.39 55.39
C ASP A 53 -6.28 3.20 54.39
N ALA A 54 -5.63 4.20 54.98
CA ALA A 54 -5.07 5.37 54.37
C ALA A 54 -3.61 5.20 53.94
N LEU A 55 -3.18 6.14 53.10
CA LEU A 55 -1.80 6.45 52.73
C LEU A 55 -0.91 6.68 53.98
N PRO A 56 0.37 6.26 53.96
CA PRO A 56 1.34 6.80 54.90
C PRO A 56 2.30 7.78 54.20
N GLY A 57 2.44 8.94 54.84
CA GLY A 57 3.36 10.00 54.47
C GLY A 57 4.80 9.78 54.94
N GLU A 58 5.61 10.74 54.52
CA GLU A 58 7.05 10.89 54.76
C GLU A 58 7.42 10.96 56.24
N VAL A 59 8.60 10.43 56.56
CA VAL A 59 9.29 10.68 57.83
C VAL A 59 10.74 11.02 57.52
N GLU A 60 11.10 12.29 57.73
CA GLU A 60 12.46 12.69 58.03
C GLU A 60 12.79 12.33 59.49
N GLU A 61 13.95 11.72 59.75
CA GLU A 61 14.66 12.00 61.00
C GLU A 61 16.18 11.71 60.89
N SER A 62 16.92 12.71 61.35
CA SER A 62 18.36 12.76 61.55
C SER A 62 18.82 12.06 62.83
N GLY A 63 20.09 11.61 62.87
CA GLY A 63 20.89 11.60 64.10
C GLY A 63 21.48 10.25 64.53
N ASP A 64 22.81 10.20 64.52
CA ASP A 64 23.77 9.37 65.27
C ASP A 64 23.29 8.04 65.90
N LEU A 65 24.06 6.96 65.66
CA LEU A 65 24.74 6.20 66.71
C LEU A 65 25.68 5.11 66.16
N ALA A 66 26.81 5.00 66.84
CA ALA A 66 27.88 4.06 66.62
C ALA A 66 27.54 2.63 67.08
N GLY A 67 28.17 1.65 66.41
CA GLY A 67 28.69 0.45 67.08
C GLY A 67 27.71 -0.65 67.47
N GLU A 68 27.09 -1.32 66.51
CA GLU A 68 26.65 -2.72 66.67
C GLU A 68 27.01 -3.55 65.43
N ALA A 69 27.52 -4.76 65.67
CA ALA A 69 27.97 -5.69 64.64
C ALA A 69 26.80 -6.11 63.73
N ARG A 70 26.69 -5.46 62.56
CA ARG A 70 25.66 -5.75 61.56
C ARG A 70 25.85 -7.17 61.02
N LYS A 71 24.86 -8.05 61.27
CA LYS A 71 24.63 -9.26 60.47
C LYS A 71 24.62 -8.84 59.00
N SER A 72 25.43 -9.50 58.17
CA SER A 72 25.48 -9.23 56.73
C SER A 72 24.11 -9.53 56.11
N VAL A 73 23.28 -8.51 55.94
CA VAL A 73 22.09 -8.59 55.08
C VAL A 73 22.62 -8.92 53.69
N ARG A 74 22.25 -10.10 53.21
CA ARG A 74 22.72 -10.65 51.94
C ARG A 74 21.84 -10.03 50.84
N TRP A 75 22.36 -8.99 50.18
CA TRP A 75 21.74 -8.31 49.04
C TRP A 75 21.73 -9.23 47.80
N TYR A 76 20.73 -10.12 47.69
CA TYR A 76 20.52 -10.98 46.52
C TYR A 76 19.21 -10.62 45.82
N GLY A 77 19.06 -11.02 44.56
CA GLY A 77 17.84 -10.82 43.78
C GLY A 77 17.68 -9.35 43.38
N CYS A 78 18.68 -8.78 42.72
CA CYS A 78 18.57 -7.45 42.14
C CYS A 78 18.01 -7.50 40.72
N GLN A 79 17.33 -6.43 40.32
CA GLN A 79 16.89 -6.14 38.96
C GLN A 79 17.14 -4.67 38.69
N ASP A 80 17.68 -4.39 37.52
CA ASP A 80 18.02 -3.06 37.06
C ASP A 80 17.47 -2.89 35.63
N PRO A 81 16.63 -1.89 35.36
CA PRO A 81 15.86 -1.82 34.12
C PRO A 81 16.71 -1.50 32.89
N ASP A 82 17.84 -0.85 33.08
CA ASP A 82 18.74 -0.33 32.06
C ASP A 82 20.13 -0.98 32.06
N ALA A 83 20.54 -1.64 33.16
CA ALA A 83 21.87 -2.24 33.23
C ALA A 83 22.02 -3.57 32.47
N SER A 84 23.02 -3.60 31.59
CA SER A 84 23.60 -4.83 31.06
C SER A 84 24.58 -5.44 32.07
N THR A 85 24.93 -6.74 31.92
CA THR A 85 25.96 -7.35 32.79
C THR A 85 27.38 -6.76 32.62
N THR A 86 27.56 -5.86 31.64
CA THR A 86 28.78 -5.15 31.25
C THR A 86 28.59 -3.62 31.29
N TYR A 87 29.68 -2.87 31.43
CA TYR A 87 29.64 -1.40 31.40
C TYR A 87 29.17 -0.87 30.05
N ASP A 88 28.07 -0.12 30.06
CA ASP A 88 27.52 0.60 28.92
C ASP A 88 27.48 2.10 29.26
N THR A 89 28.04 2.93 28.38
CA THR A 89 28.03 4.38 28.57
C THR A 89 26.63 4.97 28.43
N GLN A 90 25.69 4.29 27.74
CA GLN A 90 24.31 4.78 27.60
C GLN A 90 23.56 4.87 28.94
N GLN A 91 23.88 3.99 29.89
CA GLN A 91 23.30 4.01 31.25
C GLN A 91 23.66 5.26 32.06
N LEU A 92 24.65 6.05 31.62
CA LEU A 92 25.03 7.28 32.32
C LEU A 92 24.07 8.44 32.06
N PHE A 93 23.31 8.40 30.96
CA PHE A 93 22.54 9.56 30.48
C PHE A 93 21.06 9.53 30.92
N GLU A 94 20.60 8.44 31.52
CA GLU A 94 19.25 8.30 32.05
C GLU A 94 19.29 7.87 33.51
N LYS A 95 18.43 8.45 34.34
CA LYS A 95 18.33 8.10 35.76
C LYS A 95 17.60 6.77 35.93
N SER A 96 18.19 5.84 36.65
CA SER A 96 17.60 4.53 36.89
C SER A 96 17.36 4.23 38.39
N THR A 97 16.59 3.17 38.65
CA THR A 97 16.33 2.67 40.02
C THR A 97 16.49 1.16 40.06
N THR A 98 17.61 0.71 40.61
CA THR A 98 17.85 -0.71 40.89
C THR A 98 17.01 -1.18 42.08
N THR A 99 16.23 -2.24 41.87
CA THR A 99 15.46 -2.92 42.92
C THR A 99 16.18 -4.17 43.39
N TYR A 100 16.05 -4.55 44.68
CA TYR A 100 16.58 -5.79 45.23
C TYR A 100 15.76 -6.27 46.44
N ASN A 101 15.98 -7.50 46.91
CA ASN A 101 15.16 -8.14 47.98
C ASN A 101 15.09 -7.39 49.34
N GLY A 102 15.78 -6.26 49.51
CA GLY A 102 15.76 -5.45 50.73
C GLY A 102 15.50 -3.96 50.51
N GLY A 103 15.00 -3.57 49.33
CA GLY A 103 14.67 -2.18 48.97
C GLY A 103 15.05 -1.80 47.54
N SER A 104 15.07 -0.51 47.26
CA SER A 104 15.53 0.06 46.00
C SER A 104 16.63 1.11 46.23
N ARG A 105 17.41 1.37 45.19
CA ARG A 105 18.39 2.47 45.14
C ARG A 105 18.26 3.16 43.80
N THR A 106 18.03 4.46 43.85
CA THR A 106 18.00 5.34 42.68
C THR A 106 19.36 5.96 42.48
N ASP A 107 19.72 6.16 41.22
CA ASP A 107 20.94 6.86 40.83
C ASP A 107 20.91 8.28 41.35
N LYS A 108 22.10 8.78 41.67
CA LYS A 108 22.22 10.12 42.25
C LYS A 108 23.54 10.77 41.96
N CYS A 109 23.47 12.08 41.81
CA CYS A 109 24.63 12.94 41.84
C CYS A 109 25.11 13.15 43.27
N TYR A 110 26.43 13.14 43.46
CA TYR A 110 27.05 13.42 44.75
C TYR A 110 28.29 14.28 44.57
N THR A 111 28.24 15.45 45.16
CA THR A 111 29.37 16.38 45.23
C THR A 111 30.27 16.04 46.41
N PHE A 112 31.51 15.65 46.13
CA PHE A 112 32.52 15.46 47.17
C PHE A 112 33.00 16.81 47.73
N SER A 113 33.64 16.78 48.90
CA SER A 113 34.16 17.99 49.58
C SER A 113 35.21 18.77 48.78
N ASN A 114 35.76 18.20 47.70
CA ASN A 114 36.66 18.87 46.75
C ASN A 114 35.92 19.59 45.62
N GLY A 115 34.59 19.64 45.65
CA GLY A 115 33.75 20.26 44.62
C GLY A 115 33.55 19.41 43.37
N LYS A 116 34.09 18.19 43.31
CA LYS A 116 33.87 17.29 42.17
C LYS A 116 32.57 16.52 42.36
N GLU A 117 31.75 16.54 41.33
CA GLU A 117 30.49 15.82 41.28
C GLU A 117 30.66 14.49 40.55
N TYR A 118 29.98 13.45 41.06
CA TYR A 118 30.00 12.13 40.48
C TYR A 118 28.58 11.58 40.42
N LEU A 119 28.28 10.91 39.30
CA LEU A 119 27.15 10.02 39.17
C LEU A 119 27.46 8.73 39.93
N PHE A 120 26.58 8.39 40.87
CA PHE A 120 26.55 7.10 41.53
C PHE A 120 25.40 6.27 40.96
N GLU A 121 25.75 5.48 39.97
CA GLU A 121 24.85 4.53 39.29
C GLU A 121 24.84 3.21 40.07
N TRP A 122 23.65 2.75 40.49
CA TRP A 122 23.48 1.45 41.10
C TRP A 122 23.26 0.42 40.01
N ILE A 123 23.92 -0.74 40.12
CA ILE A 123 23.78 -1.79 39.11
C ILE A 123 23.57 -3.17 39.69
N CYS A 124 22.95 -4.06 38.92
CA CYS A 124 22.84 -5.47 39.28
C CYS A 124 23.96 -6.32 38.66
N ARG A 125 24.97 -6.71 39.46
CA ARG A 125 26.09 -7.55 38.98
C ARG A 125 26.12 -8.91 39.68
N ASN A 126 25.93 -9.98 38.92
CA ASN A 126 25.86 -11.36 39.43
C ASN A 126 24.79 -11.53 40.53
N GLY A 127 23.62 -10.91 40.33
CA GLY A 127 22.50 -10.97 41.26
C GLY A 127 22.74 -10.25 42.59
N LYS A 128 23.76 -9.41 42.69
CA LYS A 128 24.06 -8.53 43.83
C LYS A 128 24.09 -7.08 43.39
N ILE A 129 23.57 -6.19 44.25
CA ILE A 129 23.70 -4.75 44.03
C ILE A 129 25.18 -4.36 44.09
N ASN A 130 25.61 -3.61 43.09
CA ASN A 130 26.91 -2.99 42.98
C ASN A 130 26.72 -1.50 42.62
N ARG A 131 27.81 -0.74 42.52
CA ARG A 131 27.74 0.68 42.22
C ARG A 131 28.88 1.08 41.31
N TRP A 132 28.58 1.82 40.26
CA TRP A 132 29.55 2.56 39.48
C TRP A 132 29.64 3.99 39.94
N GLN A 133 30.81 4.58 39.69
CA GLN A 133 31.10 5.95 40.02
C GLN A 133 31.76 6.57 38.80
N LYS A 134 31.09 7.55 38.19
CA LYS A 134 31.57 8.24 37.00
C LYS A 134 31.55 9.75 37.22
N ASN A 135 32.60 10.42 36.77
CA ASN A 135 32.63 11.88 36.72
C ASN A 135 32.15 12.30 35.32
N CYS A 136 30.99 12.96 35.22
CA CYS A 136 30.40 13.34 33.94
C CYS A 136 31.33 14.22 33.11
N ALA A 137 32.13 15.09 33.75
CA ALA A 137 33.11 15.93 33.06
C ALA A 137 34.25 15.16 32.37
N GLU A 138 34.41 13.85 32.64
CA GLU A 138 35.34 13.01 31.86
C GLU A 138 34.81 12.68 30.46
N LEU A 139 33.49 12.81 30.24
CA LEU A 139 32.86 12.57 28.94
C LEU A 139 33.15 13.71 27.95
N ASN A 140 33.37 14.94 28.44
CA ASN A 140 33.73 16.12 27.64
C ASN A 140 35.06 15.94 26.85
N LEU A 141 35.90 14.96 27.24
CA LEU A 141 37.13 14.64 26.51
C LEU A 141 36.86 13.88 25.20
N GLY A 142 35.70 13.22 25.09
CA GLY A 142 35.29 12.46 23.90
C GLY A 142 34.55 13.31 22.86
N GLU A 143 33.94 14.42 23.28
CA GLU A 143 33.04 15.25 22.46
C GLU A 143 33.41 16.74 22.60
N PRO A 144 34.16 17.31 21.63
CA PRO A 144 34.52 18.73 21.66
C PRO A 144 33.27 19.62 21.58
N GLY A 145 33.00 20.37 22.65
CA GLY A 145 31.84 21.27 22.74
C GLY A 145 30.84 20.89 23.84
N ALA A 146 30.87 19.64 24.32
CA ALA A 146 29.99 19.18 25.39
C ALA A 146 30.45 19.68 26.78
N ASP A 147 29.49 20.01 27.64
CA ASP A 147 29.67 20.32 29.06
C ASP A 147 28.84 19.38 29.95
N TYR A 148 29.16 18.08 29.94
CA TYR A 148 28.45 17.10 30.76
C TYR A 148 28.65 17.34 32.26
N GLN A 149 27.56 17.63 32.95
CA GLN A 149 27.47 17.74 34.41
C GLN A 149 26.54 16.65 34.95
N CYS A 150 26.68 16.29 36.23
CA CYS A 150 25.74 15.34 36.82
C CYS A 150 24.51 16.12 37.28
N ASP A 151 23.36 15.85 36.68
CA ASP A 151 22.08 16.44 37.10
C ASP A 151 21.02 15.36 37.33
N ASP A 152 20.26 15.50 38.41
CA ASP A 152 19.23 14.57 38.91
C ASP A 152 19.54 13.05 38.88
N GLY A 153 20.82 12.66 38.92
CA GLY A 153 21.22 11.25 38.84
C GLY A 153 21.44 10.74 37.41
N ALA A 154 21.75 11.63 36.47
CA ALA A 154 22.24 11.34 35.13
C ALA A 154 23.38 12.31 34.75
N CYS A 155 24.15 12.00 33.72
CA CYS A 155 25.06 12.94 33.08
C CYS A 155 24.32 13.69 31.98
N VAL A 156 24.15 15.01 32.13
CA VAL A 156 23.40 15.89 31.22
C VAL A 156 24.37 16.90 30.61
N ASP A 157 24.30 17.10 29.29
CA ASP A 157 25.10 18.14 28.62
C ASP A 157 24.50 19.53 28.93
N MET A 158 25.28 20.38 29.60
CA MET A 158 24.86 21.72 30.01
C MET A 158 25.36 22.81 29.05
N ALA A 159 25.96 22.44 27.92
CA ALA A 159 26.35 23.42 26.91
C ALA A 159 25.09 24.12 26.36
N GLU A 160 24.98 25.44 26.59
CA GLU A 160 23.95 26.26 25.94
C GLU A 160 24.11 26.11 24.41
N PRO A 161 23.04 25.77 23.66
CA PRO A 161 23.11 25.78 22.20
C PRO A 161 23.47 27.20 21.76
N GLU A 162 24.51 27.35 20.92
CA GLU A 162 24.88 28.66 20.37
C GLU A 162 23.65 29.21 19.62
N GLU A 163 23.10 30.33 20.10
CA GLU A 163 21.95 31.02 19.51
C GLU A 163 22.20 31.30 18.02
N GLU A 164 21.50 30.60 17.12
CA GLU A 164 21.36 31.03 15.73
C GLU A 164 20.44 32.26 15.70
N GLU A 165 20.94 33.39 15.19
CA GLU A 165 20.16 34.64 15.05
C GLU A 165 18.86 34.37 14.26
N GLU A 166 17.72 34.39 14.96
CA GLU A 166 16.39 34.29 14.36
C GLU A 166 16.13 35.44 13.38
N VAL A 167 15.96 35.10 12.10
CA VAL A 167 15.30 35.96 11.11
C VAL A 167 13.79 35.80 11.29
N SER A 168 13.22 36.55 12.22
CA SER A 168 11.77 36.63 12.37
C SER A 168 11.18 37.56 11.30
N GLU A 169 10.63 37.02 10.23
CA GLU A 169 9.55 37.66 9.47
C GLU A 169 8.62 36.58 8.93
N LEU A 170 7.59 36.30 9.73
CA LEU A 170 6.43 35.48 9.41
C LEU A 170 5.59 36.23 8.35
N LEU A 171 5.83 35.95 7.08
CA LEU A 171 4.92 36.27 5.97
C LEU A 171 4.23 34.99 5.51
N CYS A 172 3.05 34.73 6.08
CA CYS A 172 2.05 33.87 5.45
C CYS A 172 1.34 34.74 4.40
N ASP A 173 1.96 34.96 3.24
CA ASP A 173 1.28 35.47 2.04
C ASP A 173 2.21 35.33 0.84
N GLU A 174 1.88 34.37 -0.03
CA GLU A 174 2.00 34.32 -1.50
C GLU A 174 2.30 32.89 -1.96
N ASP A 175 1.36 32.36 -2.75
CA ASP A 175 1.41 31.12 -3.49
C ASP A 175 2.67 31.07 -4.38
N VAL A 176 3.78 30.61 -3.82
CA VAL A 176 4.86 30.05 -4.64
C VAL A 176 4.36 28.69 -5.10
N GLU A 177 3.90 28.62 -6.36
CA GLU A 177 3.63 27.36 -7.05
C GLU A 177 4.90 26.49 -6.97
N THR A 178 4.95 25.62 -5.96
CA THR A 178 5.97 24.58 -5.89
C THR A 178 5.69 23.62 -7.05
N PRO A 179 6.71 23.25 -7.85
CA PRO A 179 6.52 22.30 -8.94
C PRO A 179 5.90 21.02 -8.36
N SER A 180 4.71 20.68 -8.85
CA SER A 180 3.86 19.61 -8.30
C SER A 180 4.33 18.19 -8.62
N SER A 181 5.44 18.05 -9.33
CA SER A 181 6.07 16.76 -9.63
C SER A 181 7.56 16.83 -9.30
N TRP A 182 8.00 15.95 -8.39
CA TRP A 182 9.42 15.77 -8.10
C TRP A 182 9.87 14.50 -8.77
N ASP A 183 10.76 14.63 -9.74
CA ASP A 183 11.34 13.49 -10.42
C ASP A 183 12.51 12.94 -9.57
N TYR A 184 12.51 11.62 -9.38
CA TYR A 184 13.58 10.88 -8.73
C TYR A 184 13.85 9.58 -9.50
N LYS A 185 15.06 9.06 -9.33
CA LYS A 185 15.55 7.85 -9.98
C LYS A 185 15.90 6.81 -8.95
N GLN A 186 15.48 5.57 -9.18
CA GLN A 186 15.81 4.42 -8.35
C GLN A 186 16.75 3.47 -9.10
N LYS A 187 17.75 2.94 -8.41
CA LYS A 187 18.71 2.00 -8.97
C LYS A 187 19.08 0.92 -7.95
N ILE A 188 18.94 -0.35 -8.34
CA ILE A 188 19.47 -1.50 -7.62
C ILE A 188 20.77 -1.93 -8.31
N LEU A 189 21.86 -2.00 -7.55
CA LEU A 189 23.18 -2.39 -8.04
C LEU A 189 23.64 -3.66 -7.32
N PHE A 190 23.85 -4.74 -8.07
CA PHE A 190 24.50 -5.95 -7.54
C PHE A 190 26.03 -5.74 -7.57
N THR A 191 26.69 -5.86 -6.43
CA THR A 191 28.12 -5.53 -6.31
C THR A 191 29.02 -6.66 -6.81
N ASN A 192 29.55 -6.49 -8.03
CA ASN A 192 30.71 -7.07 -8.74
C ASN A 192 31.27 -8.48 -8.37
N ASP A 193 31.44 -9.29 -9.42
CA ASP A 193 32.39 -10.40 -9.73
C ASP A 193 32.65 -11.56 -8.75
N GLN A 194 32.36 -11.45 -7.46
CA GLN A 194 32.62 -12.52 -6.48
C GLN A 194 31.44 -12.88 -5.58
N THR A 195 30.32 -12.18 -5.69
CA THR A 195 29.21 -12.24 -4.74
C THR A 195 28.14 -13.28 -5.09
N GLY A 196 28.11 -13.87 -6.28
CA GLY A 196 27.25 -15.02 -6.55
C GLY A 196 27.91 -16.02 -7.50
N GLN A 197 28.40 -17.13 -6.95
CA GLN A 197 28.94 -18.23 -7.74
C GLN A 197 28.10 -19.48 -7.53
N PHE A 198 27.64 -20.09 -8.62
CA PHE A 198 27.14 -21.45 -8.54
C PHE A 198 28.28 -22.37 -8.13
N VAL A 199 28.10 -23.03 -6.99
CA VAL A 199 29.03 -24.05 -6.51
C VAL A 199 28.26 -25.34 -6.29
N THR A 200 28.88 -26.45 -6.63
CA THR A 200 28.32 -27.76 -6.32
C THR A 200 28.61 -28.11 -4.87
N LYS A 201 27.57 -28.36 -4.07
CA LYS A 201 27.67 -28.73 -2.66
C LYS A 201 26.95 -30.05 -2.40
N GLN A 202 27.52 -30.85 -1.52
CA GLN A 202 26.89 -32.05 -0.99
C GLN A 202 26.05 -31.66 0.24
N ILE A 203 24.73 -31.71 0.10
CA ILE A 203 23.77 -31.43 1.17
C ILE A 203 23.00 -32.71 1.44
N GLN A 204 23.12 -33.25 2.65
CA GLN A 204 22.47 -34.51 3.07
C GLN A 204 22.72 -35.72 2.14
N GLY A 205 23.88 -35.76 1.46
CA GLY A 205 24.23 -36.86 0.55
C GLY A 205 23.78 -36.66 -0.89
N VAL A 206 23.09 -35.56 -1.20
CA VAL A 206 22.70 -35.17 -2.55
C VAL A 206 23.66 -34.09 -3.06
N THR A 207 24.19 -34.29 -4.27
CA THR A 207 24.96 -33.26 -4.99
C THR A 207 23.96 -32.25 -5.55
N THR A 208 24.00 -31.01 -5.09
CA THR A 208 23.15 -29.93 -5.60
C THR A 208 23.97 -28.70 -5.96
N ASN A 209 23.52 -27.95 -6.96
CA ASN A 209 24.09 -26.65 -7.31
C ASN A 209 23.46 -25.60 -6.41
N VAL A 210 24.29 -24.85 -5.70
CA VAL A 210 23.86 -23.77 -4.80
C VAL A 210 24.48 -22.46 -5.23
N LEU A 211 23.74 -21.37 -5.12
CA LEU A 211 24.28 -20.04 -5.31
C LEU A 211 24.99 -19.62 -4.02
N LYS A 212 26.30 -19.42 -4.10
CA LYS A 212 27.13 -19.01 -2.98
C LYS A 212 27.38 -17.51 -3.03
N PHE A 213 26.96 -16.82 -1.98
CA PHE A 213 27.39 -15.45 -1.67
C PHE A 213 28.55 -15.51 -0.70
N LYS A 214 29.73 -15.06 -1.14
CA LYS A 214 30.92 -15.04 -0.30
C LYS A 214 30.97 -13.70 0.43
N ASP A 215 30.97 -13.74 1.76
CA ASP A 215 31.19 -12.56 2.57
C ASP A 215 32.57 -11.97 2.29
N SER A 216 32.57 -10.68 2.01
CA SER A 216 33.55 -9.82 2.65
C SER A 216 32.77 -8.62 3.17
N SER A 217 32.98 -8.23 4.42
CA SER A 217 32.46 -7.00 5.05
C SER A 217 32.70 -5.70 4.26
N SER A 218 33.35 -5.77 3.09
CA SER A 218 33.59 -4.70 2.14
C SER A 218 32.76 -4.78 0.84
N LYS A 219 31.92 -5.81 0.66
CA LYS A 219 31.15 -6.05 -0.57
C LYS A 219 29.72 -6.52 -0.24
N PRO A 220 28.70 -5.66 -0.39
CA PRO A 220 27.33 -6.05 -0.11
C PRO A 220 26.79 -7.07 -1.12
N MET A 221 25.66 -7.70 -0.77
CA MET A 221 24.90 -8.53 -1.69
C MET A 221 24.25 -7.68 -2.78
N PHE A 222 23.64 -6.56 -2.37
CA PHE A 222 23.10 -5.54 -3.27
C PHE A 222 23.15 -4.16 -2.60
N ASN A 223 23.14 -3.13 -3.44
CA ASN A 223 23.11 -1.72 -3.06
C ASN A 223 21.86 -1.08 -3.68
N TYR A 224 20.98 -0.56 -2.84
CA TYR A 224 19.84 0.23 -3.28
C TYR A 224 20.21 1.70 -3.22
N LYS A 225 19.93 2.44 -4.30
CA LYS A 225 20.17 3.88 -4.38
C LYS A 225 18.96 4.60 -4.97
N LEU A 226 18.43 5.55 -4.23
CA LEU A 226 17.48 6.55 -4.67
C LEU A 226 18.21 7.87 -4.86
N THR A 227 18.05 8.53 -6.01
CA THR A 227 18.63 9.85 -6.31
C THR A 227 17.53 10.83 -6.70
N PHE A 228 17.50 12.02 -6.09
CA PHE A 228 16.57 13.09 -6.48
C PHE A 228 17.17 13.90 -7.63
N ASP A 229 16.36 14.25 -8.64
CA ASP A 229 16.84 15.01 -9.81
C ASP A 229 17.24 16.45 -9.44
N GLN A 230 16.64 16.99 -8.39
CA GLN A 230 17.04 18.24 -7.76
C GLN A 230 17.22 18.02 -6.26
N ALA A 231 18.25 18.64 -5.69
CA ALA A 231 18.51 18.53 -4.26
C ALA A 231 17.36 19.22 -3.49
N GLN A 232 16.74 18.49 -2.56
CA GLN A 232 15.50 18.93 -1.90
C GLN A 232 15.79 19.54 -0.53
N ASP A 233 15.06 20.60 -0.18
CA ASP A 233 15.02 21.08 1.19
C ASP A 233 14.38 19.98 2.07
N PRO A 234 15.09 19.44 3.07
CA PRO A 234 14.55 18.42 3.95
C PRO A 234 13.23 18.80 4.62
N ASN A 235 13.01 20.09 4.90
CA ASN A 235 11.75 20.54 5.51
C ASN A 235 10.58 20.43 4.52
N GLY A 236 10.84 20.67 3.23
CA GLY A 236 9.87 20.46 2.16
C GLY A 236 9.49 19.00 1.94
N LEU A 237 10.38 18.06 2.30
CA LEU A 237 10.15 16.62 2.15
C LEU A 237 9.15 16.04 3.16
N LEU A 238 8.92 16.72 4.30
CA LEU A 238 8.05 16.18 5.36
C LEU A 238 6.62 15.99 4.85
N GLY A 239 6.05 14.82 5.14
CA GLY A 239 4.72 14.41 4.70
C GLY A 239 4.62 14.00 3.23
N LYS A 240 5.68 14.14 2.43
CA LYS A 240 5.65 13.79 1.00
C LYS A 240 5.73 12.28 0.81
N SER A 241 5.00 11.79 -0.19
CA SER A 241 5.04 10.39 -0.60
C SER A 241 6.23 10.13 -1.53
N ILE A 242 6.85 8.98 -1.35
CA ILE A 242 7.90 8.45 -2.20
C ILE A 242 7.63 6.97 -2.48
N GLU A 243 7.76 6.57 -3.73
CA GLU A 243 7.67 5.18 -4.14
C GLU A 243 9.06 4.56 -4.05
N LEU A 244 9.20 3.50 -3.25
CA LEU A 244 10.43 2.72 -3.19
C LEU A 244 10.11 1.27 -3.52
N GLN A 245 10.70 0.76 -4.62
CA GLN A 245 10.49 -0.62 -5.08
C GLN A 245 9.00 -1.00 -5.22
N GLY A 246 8.20 -0.10 -5.80
CA GLY A 246 6.76 -0.28 -5.99
C GLY A 246 5.88 -0.05 -4.76
N LYS A 247 6.46 0.29 -3.59
CA LYS A 247 5.71 0.60 -2.37
C LYS A 247 5.74 2.08 -2.05
N GLN A 248 4.59 2.64 -1.68
CA GLN A 248 4.49 4.05 -1.25
C GLN A 248 4.88 4.19 0.22
N PHE A 249 5.81 5.10 0.49
CA PHE A 249 6.22 5.53 1.82
C PHE A 249 6.02 7.03 1.96
N ARG A 250 5.81 7.50 3.18
CA ARG A 250 5.89 8.92 3.50
C ARG A 250 7.10 9.24 4.33
N ILE A 251 7.73 10.36 4.01
CA ILE A 251 8.85 10.91 4.78
C ILE A 251 8.28 11.62 6.01
N LEU A 252 8.55 11.09 7.20
CA LEU A 252 8.08 11.67 8.46
C LEU A 252 9.07 12.63 9.09
N HIS A 253 10.35 12.31 8.94
CA HIS A 253 11.42 13.07 9.57
C HIS A 253 12.68 12.98 8.71
N VAL A 254 13.47 14.06 8.69
CA VAL A 254 14.80 14.07 8.10
C VAL A 254 15.80 14.55 9.15
N TYR A 255 16.65 13.65 9.62
CA TYR A 255 17.65 13.97 10.65
C TYR A 255 18.76 14.82 10.02
N LYS A 256 19.20 15.87 10.70
CA LYS A 256 20.33 16.72 10.27
C LYS A 256 21.40 16.80 11.35
N SER A 257 22.66 16.97 10.95
CA SER A 257 23.77 17.32 11.84
C SER A 257 24.78 18.17 11.07
N ASN A 258 25.13 19.34 11.61
CA ASN A 258 25.98 20.34 10.94
C ASN A 258 25.47 20.71 9.54
N GLY A 259 24.14 20.82 9.39
CA GLY A 259 23.48 21.04 8.13
C GLY A 259 23.33 19.80 7.25
N ASP A 260 24.18 18.78 7.37
CA ASP A 260 24.09 17.57 6.54
C ASP A 260 22.93 16.67 6.95
N VAL A 261 22.24 16.07 5.96
CA VAL A 261 21.24 15.04 6.24
C VAL A 261 21.91 13.77 6.77
N LYS A 262 21.53 13.39 7.98
CA LYS A 262 21.98 12.21 8.71
C LYS A 262 20.95 11.11 8.79
N GLY A 263 19.81 11.22 8.11
CA GLY A 263 18.86 10.13 8.11
C GLY A 263 17.46 10.53 7.69
N VAL A 264 16.60 9.53 7.58
CA VAL A 264 15.19 9.69 7.23
C VAL A 264 14.35 8.66 7.98
N ASP A 265 13.17 9.06 8.43
CA ASP A 265 12.11 8.15 8.85
C ASP A 265 11.08 8.04 7.73
N LEU A 266 10.78 6.82 7.32
CA LEU A 266 9.79 6.46 6.32
C LEU A 266 8.69 5.62 6.96
N VAL A 267 7.43 5.88 6.62
CA VAL A 267 6.30 5.06 7.06
C VAL A 267 5.43 4.68 5.87
N ASP A 268 5.06 3.41 5.78
CA ASP A 268 4.14 2.90 4.77
C ASP A 268 2.66 3.20 5.11
N GLY A 269 1.76 2.92 4.18
CA GLY A 269 0.30 2.91 4.43
C GLY A 269 -0.45 4.19 4.04
N VAL A 270 -1.57 4.45 4.72
CA VAL A 270 -2.57 5.46 4.32
C VAL A 270 -2.50 6.70 5.21
N SER A 271 -2.67 7.89 4.60
CA SER A 271 -2.85 9.15 5.35
C SER A 271 -4.31 9.53 5.39
N GLU A 272 -4.77 9.99 6.54
CA GLU A 272 -6.10 10.56 6.70
C GLU A 272 -6.05 11.88 7.45
N SER A 273 -6.79 12.87 6.96
CA SER A 273 -7.06 14.10 7.68
C SER A 273 -8.32 13.91 8.51
N LEU A 274 -8.20 14.02 9.83
CA LEU A 274 -9.25 13.74 10.79
C LEU A 274 -9.48 14.95 11.69
N ASP A 275 -10.72 15.44 11.72
CA ASP A 275 -11.15 16.49 12.63
C ASP A 275 -11.41 15.91 14.03
N VAL A 276 -11.34 16.77 15.05
CA VAL A 276 -11.71 16.36 16.42
C VAL A 276 -13.11 15.76 16.46
N GLY A 277 -13.19 14.51 16.93
CA GLY A 277 -14.42 13.73 17.02
C GLY A 277 -14.58 12.68 15.91
N ASP A 278 -13.85 12.79 14.80
CA ASP A 278 -13.89 11.84 13.70
C ASP A 278 -13.38 10.48 14.12
N VAL A 279 -14.03 9.42 13.62
CA VAL A 279 -13.67 8.02 13.89
C VAL A 279 -13.20 7.36 12.60
N TYR A 280 -11.92 7.03 12.54
CA TYR A 280 -11.29 6.30 11.45
C TYR A 280 -11.04 4.85 11.82
N ASN A 281 -11.24 3.91 10.89
CA ASN A 281 -11.05 2.48 11.14
C ASN A 281 -9.95 1.89 10.26
N PRO A 282 -8.65 2.04 10.62
CA PRO A 282 -7.57 1.37 9.89
C PRO A 282 -7.62 -0.15 10.17
N GLY A 283 -8.27 -0.88 9.27
CA GLY A 283 -8.46 -2.32 9.39
C GLY A 283 -9.39 -2.69 10.56
N ILE A 284 -8.85 -3.38 11.58
CA ILE A 284 -9.61 -3.85 12.75
C ILE A 284 -9.54 -2.88 13.94
N HIS A 285 -8.82 -1.76 13.80
CA HIS A 285 -8.64 -0.77 14.85
C HIS A 285 -9.61 0.39 14.66
N THR A 286 -9.92 1.08 15.75
CA THR A 286 -10.74 2.31 15.76
C THR A 286 -9.89 3.46 16.30
N VAL A 287 -9.81 4.55 15.57
CA VAL A 287 -9.04 5.76 15.91
C VAL A 287 -10.00 6.93 16.00
N GLN A 288 -10.01 7.68 17.10
CA GLN A 288 -10.80 8.91 17.21
C GLN A 288 -9.94 10.10 17.62
N VAL A 289 -9.86 11.15 16.80
CA VAL A 289 -9.09 12.35 17.16
C VAL A 289 -9.78 13.08 18.32
N LYS A 290 -9.02 13.41 19.36
CA LYS A 290 -9.48 14.08 20.59
C LYS A 290 -9.10 15.55 20.64
N GLY A 291 -7.97 15.93 20.06
CA GLY A 291 -7.48 17.30 20.10
C GLY A 291 -6.20 17.52 19.33
N ALA A 292 -5.91 18.78 19.06
CA ALA A 292 -4.61 19.27 18.64
C ALA A 292 -4.13 20.25 19.71
N GLU A 293 -2.91 20.09 20.21
CA GLU A 293 -2.33 20.98 21.22
C GLU A 293 -1.02 21.56 20.72
N VAL A 294 -0.77 22.83 21.07
CA VAL A 294 0.54 23.47 20.90
C VAL A 294 1.12 23.60 22.30
N SER A 295 2.14 22.82 22.60
CA SER A 295 2.89 22.91 23.85
C SER A 295 4.20 23.66 23.61
N GLN A 296 4.57 24.54 24.54
CA GLN A 296 5.86 25.20 24.53
C GLN A 296 6.72 24.50 25.59
N PHE A 297 7.82 23.86 25.15
CA PHE A 297 8.76 23.18 26.04
C PHE A 297 10.17 23.61 25.63
N ASP A 298 10.94 24.17 26.56
CA ASP A 298 12.31 24.66 26.33
C ASP A 298 12.47 25.55 25.08
N ASP A 299 11.62 26.57 24.97
CA ASP A 299 11.55 27.52 23.85
C ASP A 299 11.21 26.92 22.46
N GLU A 300 10.93 25.61 22.39
CA GLU A 300 10.47 24.95 21.18
C GLU A 300 8.94 24.76 21.19
N TYR A 301 8.27 25.22 20.13
CA TYR A 301 6.83 24.98 19.92
C TYR A 301 6.63 23.58 19.35
N LYS A 302 6.05 22.68 20.16
CA LYS A 302 5.66 21.33 19.74
C LYS A 302 4.17 21.26 19.51
N MET A 303 3.79 21.00 18.27
CA MET A 303 2.41 20.66 17.92
C MET A 303 2.21 19.17 18.13
N SER A 304 1.14 18.78 18.80
CA SER A 304 0.82 17.39 19.11
C SER A 304 -0.60 17.08 18.72
N CYS A 305 -0.83 15.87 18.20
CA CYS A 305 -2.16 15.34 17.99
C CYS A 305 -2.51 14.34 19.09
N GLY A 306 -3.65 14.56 19.74
CA GLY A 306 -4.27 13.64 20.68
C GLY A 306 -5.33 12.81 19.97
N PHE A 307 -5.25 11.49 20.07
CA PHE A 307 -6.22 10.55 19.51
C PHE A 307 -6.43 9.33 20.42
N ASP A 308 -7.61 8.76 20.36
CA ASP A 308 -7.99 7.53 21.05
C ASP A 308 -7.87 6.35 20.09
N PHE A 309 -7.05 5.37 20.44
CA PHE A 309 -6.85 4.15 19.68
C PHE A 309 -7.42 2.97 20.46
N ASN A 310 -8.52 2.38 19.97
CA ASN A 310 -9.23 1.28 20.62
C ASN A 310 -9.66 1.57 22.08
N GLY A 311 -10.08 2.80 22.38
CA GLY A 311 -10.50 3.25 23.71
C GLY A 311 -9.36 3.78 24.59
N VAL A 312 -8.13 3.89 24.08
CA VAL A 312 -6.95 4.35 24.83
C VAL A 312 -6.37 5.60 24.20
N GLU A 313 -6.27 6.66 24.99
CA GLU A 313 -5.75 7.95 24.53
C GLU A 313 -4.23 7.94 24.34
N HIS A 314 -3.78 8.58 23.27
CA HIS A 314 -2.40 8.76 22.89
C HIS A 314 -2.17 10.17 22.37
N TRP A 315 -1.00 10.72 22.69
CA TRP A 315 -0.51 11.98 22.16
C TRP A 315 0.79 11.72 21.40
N VAL A 316 0.88 12.26 20.19
CA VAL A 316 2.04 12.12 19.29
C VAL A 316 2.37 13.49 18.72
N ASN A 317 3.64 13.88 18.73
CA ASN A 317 4.06 15.17 18.19
C ASN A 317 4.12 15.16 16.66
N LEU A 318 4.02 16.34 16.05
CA LEU A 318 4.24 16.55 14.63
C LEU A 318 5.60 16.00 14.20
N GLY A 319 5.63 15.18 13.14
CA GLY A 319 6.83 14.50 12.64
C GLY A 319 7.25 13.27 13.46
N GLU A 320 6.55 12.95 14.55
CA GLU A 320 6.76 11.73 15.33
C GLU A 320 5.75 10.64 14.96
N SER A 321 6.04 9.43 15.47
CA SER A 321 5.24 8.24 15.25
C SER A 321 5.23 7.38 16.51
N LYS A 322 4.14 6.65 16.72
CA LYS A 322 4.01 5.68 17.81
C LYS A 322 3.53 4.34 17.27
N ILE A 323 4.10 3.26 17.79
CA ILE A 323 3.63 1.89 17.49
C ILE A 323 2.61 1.51 18.55
N ILE A 324 1.35 1.31 18.13
CA ILE A 324 0.23 0.98 18.99
C ILE A 324 -0.39 -0.30 18.48
N ASN A 325 -0.30 -1.38 19.26
CA ASN A 325 -0.81 -2.70 18.89
C ASN A 325 -0.32 -3.21 17.52
N GLY A 326 0.91 -2.87 17.13
CA GLY A 326 1.50 -3.26 15.85
C GLY A 326 1.21 -2.32 14.68
N VAL A 327 0.39 -1.29 14.86
CA VAL A 327 0.15 -0.22 13.87
C VAL A 327 1.05 0.97 14.18
N VAL A 328 1.73 1.48 13.16
CA VAL A 328 2.46 2.75 13.22
C VAL A 328 1.48 3.87 12.97
N VAL A 329 1.28 4.74 13.97
CA VAL A 329 0.48 5.96 13.85
C VAL A 329 1.42 7.16 13.90
N SER A 330 1.42 7.98 12.86
CA SER A 330 2.33 9.14 12.75
C SER A 330 1.56 10.42 12.50
N VAL A 331 2.06 11.54 13.01
CA VAL A 331 1.39 12.84 12.85
C VAL A 331 2.13 13.64 11.78
N ILE A 332 1.47 13.86 10.65
CA ILE A 332 2.07 14.54 9.49
C ILE A 332 1.81 16.04 9.52
N GLU A 333 0.58 16.44 9.86
CA GLU A 333 0.15 17.84 9.95
C GLU A 333 -0.77 17.99 11.17
N VAL A 334 -0.71 19.14 11.83
CA VAL A 334 -1.57 19.52 12.94
C VAL A 334 -2.16 20.90 12.65
N TYR A 335 -3.48 21.00 12.66
CA TYR A 335 -4.20 22.24 12.50
C TYR A 335 -4.85 22.60 13.83
N SER A 336 -4.72 23.85 14.27
CA SER A 336 -5.24 24.29 15.56
C SER A 336 -6.68 24.82 15.48
N ASP A 337 -7.15 25.28 14.32
CA ASP A 337 -8.48 25.84 14.12
C ASP A 337 -9.04 25.60 12.69
N PRO A 338 -10.01 24.68 12.49
CA PRO A 338 -10.49 23.72 13.48
C PRO A 338 -9.37 22.77 13.91
N SER A 339 -9.45 22.26 15.15
CA SER A 339 -8.49 21.26 15.62
C SER A 339 -8.62 20.00 14.76
N SER A 340 -7.62 19.73 13.93
CA SER A 340 -7.57 18.56 13.06
C SER A 340 -6.15 18.05 12.93
N CYS A 341 -6.02 16.77 12.64
CA CYS A 341 -4.74 16.12 12.49
C CYS A 341 -4.72 15.31 11.20
N LYS A 342 -3.59 15.37 10.49
CA LYS A 342 -3.32 14.43 9.42
C LYS A 342 -2.47 13.30 9.97
N LEU A 343 -3.08 12.13 10.09
CA LEU A 343 -2.46 10.94 10.63
C LEU A 343 -2.06 9.96 9.51
N GLN A 344 -0.87 9.39 9.61
CA GLN A 344 -0.44 8.27 8.79
C GLN A 344 -0.61 6.97 9.57
N PHE A 345 -1.26 5.98 8.96
CA PHE A 345 -1.44 4.64 9.49
C PHE A 345 -0.70 3.64 8.61
N GLY A 346 0.35 3.03 9.18
CA GLY A 346 1.18 2.04 8.51
C GLY A 346 1.41 0.79 9.36
N LEU A 347 1.99 -0.23 8.75
CA LEU A 347 2.48 -1.43 9.45
C LEU A 347 3.99 -1.37 9.66
N LYS A 348 4.68 -0.47 8.93
CA LYS A 348 6.12 -0.42 8.88
C LYS A 348 6.63 1.01 8.97
N LYS A 349 7.45 1.25 9.99
CA LYS A 349 8.33 2.40 10.11
C LYS A 349 9.75 1.96 9.84
N ILE A 350 10.39 2.58 8.86
CA ILE A 350 11.79 2.41 8.55
C ILE A 350 12.51 3.67 9.01
N SER A 351 13.37 3.55 10.02
CA SER A 351 14.26 4.64 10.45
C SER A 351 15.66 4.34 9.94
N ILE A 352 16.22 5.28 9.19
CA ILE A 352 17.53 5.14 8.58
C ILE A 352 18.40 6.31 9.02
N LYS A 353 19.52 6.04 9.69
CA LYS A 353 20.42 7.06 10.24
C LYS A 353 21.87 6.80 9.79
N ASP A 354 22.54 7.83 9.31
CA ASP A 354 23.94 7.85 8.85
C ASP A 354 24.86 7.37 9.97
N GLY A 355 25.79 6.46 9.63
CA GLY A 355 26.67 5.80 10.59
C GLY A 355 25.98 4.95 11.65
N SER A 356 24.66 4.75 11.55
CA SER A 356 23.82 4.07 12.53
C SER A 356 23.10 2.87 11.91
N GLU A 357 22.43 2.10 12.75
CA GLU A 357 21.68 0.91 12.39
C GLU A 357 20.35 1.27 11.71
N VAL A 358 19.88 0.44 10.78
CA VAL A 358 18.53 0.58 10.23
C VAL A 358 17.55 -0.08 11.20
N MET A 359 16.52 0.67 11.55
CA MET A 359 15.49 0.21 12.48
C MET A 359 14.18 0.01 11.74
N ILE A 360 13.57 -1.16 11.88
CA ILE A 360 12.22 -1.43 11.40
C ILE A 360 11.32 -1.60 12.62
N ASN A 361 10.32 -0.73 12.74
CA ASN A 361 9.41 -0.71 13.88
C ASN A 361 10.16 -0.64 15.24
N GLY A 362 11.27 0.11 15.27
CA GLY A 362 12.11 0.26 16.45
C GLY A 362 13.04 -0.94 16.75
N ASN A 363 13.09 -1.95 15.87
CA ASN A 363 14.01 -3.08 16.01
C ASN A 363 15.17 -2.95 15.03
N LYS A 364 16.40 -3.15 15.53
CA LYS A 364 17.61 -3.21 14.72
C LYS A 364 17.54 -4.35 13.71
N ILE A 365 17.83 -4.05 12.45
CA ILE A 365 18.12 -5.07 11.43
C ILE A 365 19.63 -5.26 11.35
N SER A 366 20.10 -6.47 11.68
CA SER A 366 21.52 -6.76 11.79
C SER A 366 22.22 -6.98 10.44
N ASP A 367 21.48 -7.44 9.42
CA ASP A 367 21.97 -7.74 8.06
C ASP A 367 22.31 -6.50 7.18
N ILE A 368 22.47 -5.32 7.78
CA ILE A 368 22.77 -4.07 7.06
C ILE A 368 24.13 -3.56 7.51
N THR A 369 25.05 -3.54 6.55
CA THR A 369 26.49 -3.32 6.84
C THR A 369 26.92 -1.88 6.66
N ASP A 370 26.20 -1.10 5.88
CA ASP A 370 26.57 0.27 5.57
C ASP A 370 25.36 1.03 5.01
N PHE A 371 25.08 2.19 5.60
CA PHE A 371 24.05 3.13 5.15
C PHE A 371 24.68 4.51 5.01
N TYR A 372 24.32 5.22 3.95
CA TYR A 372 24.64 6.62 3.84
C TYR A 372 23.50 7.39 3.15
N ALA A 373 23.08 8.47 3.78
CA ALA A 373 22.33 9.54 3.14
C ALA A 373 23.34 10.59 2.71
N GLN A 374 23.37 10.92 1.41
CA GLN A 374 24.31 11.93 0.91
C GLN A 374 23.56 13.22 0.60
N GLY A 375 23.91 14.29 1.31
CA GLY A 375 23.60 15.65 0.91
C GLY A 375 24.58 16.13 -0.16
N ILE A 376 24.12 16.87 -1.17
CA ILE A 376 25.05 17.59 -2.05
C ILE A 376 25.46 18.87 -1.33
N ILE A 377 26.73 18.97 -0.94
CA ILE A 377 27.33 20.28 -0.65
C ILE A 377 27.53 20.95 -2.00
N ASN A 378 26.61 21.84 -2.37
CA ASN A 378 26.82 22.67 -3.55
C ASN A 378 27.90 23.71 -3.20
N GLU A 379 29.16 23.40 -3.53
CA GLU A 379 30.32 24.26 -3.25
C GLU A 379 30.17 25.70 -3.78
N ASN A 380 29.27 25.92 -4.74
CA ASN A 380 29.01 27.23 -5.33
C ASN A 380 27.86 28.01 -4.66
N GLN A 381 27.09 27.42 -3.73
CA GLN A 381 25.88 28.04 -3.16
C GLN A 381 25.90 28.18 -1.63
N ASN A 382 26.87 27.63 -0.89
CA ASN A 382 26.91 27.74 0.59
C ASN A 382 25.57 27.35 1.28
N LEU A 383 24.79 26.46 0.67
CA LEU A 383 23.57 25.90 1.25
C LEU A 383 23.87 24.48 1.72
N PRO A 384 24.37 24.30 2.96
CA PRO A 384 24.48 22.97 3.55
C PRO A 384 23.07 22.37 3.73
N GLY A 385 22.91 21.10 3.38
CA GLY A 385 21.76 20.30 3.84
C GLY A 385 20.66 19.91 2.87
N LEU A 386 20.87 19.99 1.56
CA LEU A 386 19.87 19.46 0.61
C LEU A 386 20.01 17.94 0.46
N LEU A 387 18.90 17.20 0.55
CA LEU A 387 18.88 15.76 0.33
C LEU A 387 18.98 15.45 -1.17
N SER A 388 19.96 14.63 -1.55
CA SER A 388 20.17 14.24 -2.95
C SER A 388 20.10 12.74 -3.18
N THR A 389 20.42 11.93 -2.16
CA THR A 389 20.52 10.49 -2.29
C THR A 389 20.18 9.80 -0.97
N ILE A 390 19.36 8.76 -1.06
CA ILE A 390 19.18 7.75 0.01
C ILE A 390 19.75 6.44 -0.52
N ALA A 391 20.71 5.83 0.17
CA ALA A 391 21.29 4.55 -0.26
C ALA A 391 21.58 3.61 0.92
N TYR A 392 21.29 2.33 0.75
CA TYR A 392 21.61 1.29 1.73
C TYR A 392 22.23 0.06 1.07
N LYS A 393 23.10 -0.61 1.83
CA LYS A 393 23.80 -1.83 1.42
C LYS A 393 23.43 -2.98 2.34
N VAL A 394 22.88 -4.04 1.76
CA VAL A 394 22.51 -5.26 2.49
C VAL A 394 23.63 -6.28 2.38
N SER A 395 24.14 -6.76 3.52
CA SER A 395 25.03 -7.92 3.57
C SER A 395 24.55 -8.86 4.67
N PRO A 396 24.22 -10.11 4.35
CA PRO A 396 23.78 -11.05 5.37
C PRO A 396 24.85 -11.23 6.45
N ASP A 397 24.43 -11.41 7.70
CA ASP A 397 25.29 -11.59 8.88
C ASP A 397 26.19 -12.84 8.86
N TYR A 398 26.10 -13.65 7.80
CA TYR A 398 26.81 -14.92 7.68
C TYR A 398 28.00 -14.82 6.73
N ASP A 399 29.16 -15.35 7.17
CA ASP A 399 30.40 -15.47 6.39
C ASP A 399 30.22 -16.06 4.97
N THR A 400 29.14 -16.81 4.75
CA THR A 400 28.74 -17.29 3.42
C THR A 400 27.27 -17.70 3.43
N VAL A 401 26.46 -17.10 2.58
CA VAL A 401 25.08 -17.57 2.31
C VAL A 401 25.09 -18.53 1.14
N TYR A 402 24.42 -19.67 1.29
CA TYR A 402 24.15 -20.62 0.22
C TYR A 402 22.66 -20.67 -0.01
N LEU A 403 22.22 -20.37 -1.23
CA LEU A 403 20.83 -20.55 -1.64
C LEU A 403 20.71 -21.83 -2.47
N THR A 404 19.75 -22.67 -2.11
CA THR A 404 19.28 -23.86 -2.81
C THR A 404 18.02 -23.56 -3.61
N VAL A 405 17.63 -24.45 -4.53
CA VAL A 405 16.36 -24.31 -5.27
C VAL A 405 15.19 -24.28 -4.28
N GLY A 406 14.36 -23.26 -4.38
CA GLY A 406 13.25 -22.98 -3.45
C GLY A 406 13.62 -22.00 -2.33
N ASP A 407 14.90 -21.65 -2.16
CA ASP A 407 15.28 -20.57 -1.24
C ASP A 407 15.01 -19.21 -1.87
N GLU A 408 14.55 -18.28 -1.03
CA GLU A 408 14.29 -16.89 -1.40
C GLU A 408 15.05 -15.95 -0.46
N VAL A 409 15.61 -14.87 -1.02
CA VAL A 409 16.16 -13.73 -0.26
C VAL A 409 15.31 -12.53 -0.57
N VAL A 410 14.57 -12.06 0.41
CA VAL A 410 13.74 -10.85 0.34
C VAL A 410 14.56 -9.66 0.81
N ASP A 411 14.37 -8.48 0.20
CA ASP A 411 14.93 -7.24 0.72
C ASP A 411 14.45 -7.04 2.18
N PRO A 412 15.33 -7.06 3.19
CA PRO A 412 14.92 -7.02 4.59
C PRO A 412 14.36 -5.65 5.01
N ILE A 413 14.58 -4.58 4.22
CA ILE A 413 14.18 -3.21 4.55
C ILE A 413 12.86 -2.86 3.89
N ILE A 414 12.81 -2.92 2.56
CA ILE A 414 11.64 -2.47 1.79
C ILE A 414 10.72 -3.64 1.47
N GLU A 415 11.30 -4.84 1.39
CA GLU A 415 10.62 -6.05 0.93
C GLU A 415 9.94 -5.83 -0.43
N GLY A 416 10.53 -5.01 -1.30
CA GLY A 416 10.00 -4.66 -2.62
C GLY A 416 10.63 -5.47 -3.76
N PHE A 417 11.63 -6.32 -3.47
CA PHE A 417 12.07 -7.38 -4.37
C PHE A 417 12.52 -8.63 -3.61
N LYS A 418 12.51 -9.77 -4.32
CA LYS A 418 13.06 -11.05 -3.89
C LYS A 418 13.97 -11.66 -4.95
N ILE A 419 14.98 -12.37 -4.48
CA ILE A 419 15.86 -13.20 -5.29
C ILE A 419 15.52 -14.65 -4.97
N ALA A 420 14.94 -15.37 -5.92
CA ALA A 420 14.61 -16.79 -5.78
C ALA A 420 15.48 -17.64 -6.69
N LEU A 421 15.89 -18.83 -6.23
CA LEU A 421 16.41 -19.86 -7.11
C LEU A 421 15.30 -20.82 -7.51
N SER A 422 14.96 -20.80 -8.79
CA SER A 422 13.99 -21.71 -9.40
C SER A 422 14.70 -22.73 -10.28
N GLY A 423 14.08 -23.88 -10.56
CA GLY A 423 14.64 -24.86 -11.48
C GLY A 423 14.34 -26.30 -11.06
N ASN A 424 14.45 -27.23 -12.02
CA ASN A 424 14.16 -28.64 -11.75
C ASN A 424 15.29 -29.28 -10.94
N SER A 425 14.93 -30.23 -10.07
CA SER A 425 15.85 -31.02 -9.22
C SER A 425 17.01 -31.72 -9.97
N ASN A 426 16.99 -31.68 -11.31
CA ASN A 426 18.01 -32.21 -12.21
C ASN A 426 19.17 -31.25 -12.52
N GLY A 427 19.29 -30.11 -11.83
CA GLY A 427 20.59 -29.45 -11.64
C GLY A 427 20.90 -28.20 -12.45
N VAL A 428 19.92 -27.58 -13.11
CA VAL A 428 20.07 -26.20 -13.62
C VAL A 428 19.19 -25.31 -12.76
N GLY A 429 19.82 -24.58 -11.84
CA GLY A 429 19.14 -23.53 -11.05
C GLY A 429 19.16 -22.23 -11.83
N GLU A 430 18.00 -21.65 -12.06
CA GLU A 430 17.78 -20.31 -12.61
C GLU A 430 17.62 -19.32 -11.46
N VAL A 431 18.36 -18.21 -11.49
CA VAL A 431 18.15 -17.10 -10.53
C VAL A 431 17.07 -16.20 -11.09
N LYS A 432 15.94 -16.11 -10.39
CA LYS A 432 14.86 -15.17 -10.69
C LYS A 432 14.96 -14.00 -9.71
N VAL A 433 15.12 -12.80 -10.26
CA VAL A 433 14.91 -11.55 -9.50
C VAL A 433 13.51 -11.09 -9.86
N SER A 434 12.61 -11.07 -8.88
CA SER A 434 11.26 -10.55 -9.05
C SER A 434 11.05 -9.41 -8.08
N SER A 435 10.40 -8.34 -8.51
CA SER A 435 9.84 -7.38 -7.56
C SER A 435 8.83 -8.10 -6.67
N ASN A 436 8.82 -7.75 -5.39
CA ASN A 436 7.74 -8.05 -4.46
C ASN A 436 6.60 -7.03 -4.59
N SER A 437 6.75 -5.97 -5.40
CA SER A 437 5.58 -5.44 -6.11
C SER A 437 5.20 -6.54 -7.09
N GLY A 438 4.45 -7.52 -6.59
CA GLY A 438 4.34 -8.80 -7.25
C GLY A 438 3.81 -8.60 -8.66
N SER A 439 4.19 -9.52 -9.55
CA SER A 439 3.09 -10.17 -10.25
C SER A 439 2.32 -10.92 -9.15
N ASP A 440 1.47 -10.20 -8.41
CA ASP A 440 0.81 -10.73 -7.24
C ASP A 440 -0.07 -11.88 -7.72
N SER A 441 0.43 -13.09 -7.42
CA SER A 441 -0.16 -14.33 -7.87
C SER A 441 -0.88 -14.95 -6.70
N TYR A 442 -2.19 -14.99 -6.77
CA TYR A 442 -3.00 -15.76 -5.85
C TYR A 442 -3.01 -17.23 -6.30
N GLU A 443 -2.28 -18.10 -5.58
CA GLU A 443 -2.21 -19.54 -5.84
C GLU A 443 -3.34 -20.28 -5.10
N PHE A 444 -4.01 -21.18 -5.80
CA PHE A 444 -4.92 -22.14 -5.19
C PHE A 444 -4.76 -23.54 -5.77
N ASN A 445 -5.10 -24.53 -4.94
CA ASN A 445 -4.97 -25.95 -5.25
C ASN A 445 -6.33 -26.54 -5.61
N LEU A 446 -6.48 -27.01 -6.86
CA LEU A 446 -7.65 -27.73 -7.35
C LEU A 446 -7.37 -29.23 -7.37
N ALA A 447 -8.10 -30.03 -6.59
CA ALA A 447 -8.09 -31.48 -6.79
C ALA A 447 -8.85 -31.86 -8.07
N LEU A 448 -8.66 -33.10 -8.54
CA LEU A 448 -9.39 -33.63 -9.69
C LEU A 448 -10.92 -33.50 -9.49
N ASP A 449 -11.63 -33.11 -10.54
CA ASP A 449 -13.07 -32.82 -10.56
C ASP A 449 -13.51 -31.63 -9.67
N GLN A 450 -12.57 -30.85 -9.12
CA GLN A 450 -12.87 -29.58 -8.46
C GLN A 450 -12.82 -28.42 -9.45
N ALA A 451 -13.71 -27.46 -9.24
CA ALA A 451 -13.85 -26.26 -10.03
C ALA A 451 -13.19 -25.06 -9.35
N ILE A 452 -12.76 -24.08 -10.13
CA ILE A 452 -12.30 -22.78 -9.61
C ILE A 452 -13.39 -22.14 -8.73
N SER A 453 -14.67 -22.28 -9.06
CA SER A 453 -15.76 -21.76 -8.24
C SER A 453 -15.83 -22.39 -6.83
N GLN A 454 -15.25 -23.58 -6.63
CA GLN A 454 -15.24 -24.27 -5.33
C GLN A 454 -14.10 -23.80 -4.43
N VAL A 455 -13.15 -23.04 -4.98
CA VAL A 455 -12.11 -22.35 -4.22
C VAL A 455 -12.71 -21.16 -3.45
N GLU A 456 -13.93 -20.72 -3.79
CA GLU A 456 -14.63 -19.68 -3.04
C GLU A 456 -15.03 -20.13 -1.63
N SER A 457 -14.28 -19.64 -0.65
CA SER A 457 -14.82 -18.46 0.03
C SER A 457 -14.01 -17.27 -0.43
N MET A 458 -14.52 -16.52 -1.41
CA MET A 458 -14.15 -15.15 -1.82
C MET A 458 -12.67 -14.78 -1.71
N LEU A 459 -12.03 -14.37 -2.81
CA LEU A 459 -10.93 -13.40 -2.67
C LEU A 459 -11.49 -12.28 -1.79
N SER A 460 -11.00 -12.17 -0.56
CA SER A 460 -11.37 -11.13 0.38
C SER A 460 -11.13 -9.77 -0.27
N GLU A 461 -11.75 -8.73 0.26
CA GLU A 461 -11.53 -7.36 -0.22
C GLU A 461 -10.03 -7.01 -0.27
N ALA A 462 -9.24 -7.53 0.68
CA ALA A 462 -7.79 -7.45 0.69
C ALA A 462 -7.13 -8.29 -0.43
N GLU A 463 -7.58 -9.53 -0.65
CA GLU A 463 -7.06 -10.39 -1.74
C GLU A 463 -7.42 -9.88 -3.14
N LEU A 464 -8.58 -9.24 -3.29
CA LEU A 464 -8.95 -8.49 -4.49
C LEU A 464 -8.08 -7.25 -4.62
N SER A 465 -7.83 -6.47 -3.57
CA SER A 465 -6.91 -5.32 -3.66
C SER A 465 -5.48 -5.70 -4.06
N PHE A 466 -5.06 -6.97 -3.91
CA PHE A 466 -3.79 -7.46 -4.44
C PHE A 466 -3.85 -7.84 -5.92
N VAL A 467 -4.99 -8.31 -6.42
CA VAL A 467 -5.19 -8.65 -7.85
C VAL A 467 -5.59 -7.41 -8.68
N LEU A 468 -6.20 -6.41 -8.04
CA LEU A 468 -6.65 -5.14 -8.60
C LEU A 468 -5.59 -4.08 -8.21
N ALA A 469 -4.73 -3.64 -9.13
CA ALA A 469 -3.52 -2.86 -8.78
C ALA A 469 -3.68 -1.79 -7.68
N ASP A 470 -2.61 -1.68 -6.89
CA ASP A 470 -2.45 -0.74 -5.77
C ASP A 470 -2.90 0.68 -6.15
N GLY A 471 -3.77 1.25 -5.32
CA GLY A 471 -4.25 2.64 -5.48
C GLY A 471 -5.54 2.83 -6.29
N SER A 472 -6.23 1.75 -6.71
CA SER A 472 -7.52 1.82 -7.42
C SER A 472 -8.76 1.44 -6.58
N TYR A 473 -8.54 1.10 -5.31
CA TYR A 473 -9.57 0.71 -4.35
C TYR A 473 -9.50 1.58 -3.10
N GLU A 474 -10.37 2.58 -3.01
CA GLU A 474 -10.76 3.18 -1.73
C GLU A 474 -12.07 2.51 -1.31
N PRO A 475 -12.12 1.74 -0.20
CA PRO A 475 -13.38 1.27 0.34
C PRO A 475 -14.22 2.47 0.77
N GLY A 476 -15.25 2.78 -0.01
CA GLY A 476 -16.27 3.79 0.29
C GLY A 476 -16.93 3.53 1.64
N LEU A 477 -16.41 4.18 2.67
CA LEU A 477 -17.11 4.49 3.90
C LEU A 477 -16.92 5.98 4.17
N TYR A 478 -17.81 6.84 3.67
CA TYR A 478 -18.29 7.97 4.47
C TYR A 478 -19.63 8.53 3.95
N ASN A 479 -20.62 8.57 4.85
CA ASN A 479 -21.68 9.57 4.83
C ASN A 479 -21.18 10.77 5.63
N ILE A 480 -20.86 11.89 4.99
CA ILE A 480 -21.04 13.22 5.60
C ILE A 480 -21.66 14.14 4.55
N VAL A 481 -22.82 14.66 4.92
CA VAL A 481 -23.45 15.81 4.28
C VAL A 481 -22.60 17.04 4.60
N CYS A 482 -22.01 17.62 3.57
CA CYS A 482 -21.85 19.07 3.45
C CYS A 482 -22.31 19.42 2.04
N VAL A 483 -23.54 19.95 1.95
CA VAL A 483 -23.94 20.86 0.87
C VAL A 483 -23.04 22.08 1.04
N GLU A 484 -22.32 22.56 0.04
CA GLU A 484 -22.40 23.93 -0.46
C GLU A 484 -22.05 24.01 -1.95
N THR A 485 -22.95 24.59 -2.75
CA THR A 485 -22.68 25.20 -4.07
C THR A 485 -21.17 25.47 -4.25
N GLU A 486 -20.48 24.84 -5.22
CA GLU A 486 -19.12 24.23 -5.03
C GLU A 486 -19.16 22.75 -4.58
N ASP A 487 -20.28 22.12 -4.93
CA ASP A 487 -20.99 21.07 -4.17
C ASP A 487 -20.99 19.68 -4.82
N GLN A 488 -19.89 19.25 -5.42
CA GLN A 488 -19.84 17.92 -6.00
C GLN A 488 -18.54 17.24 -5.57
N PRO A 489 -18.58 16.25 -4.66
CA PRO A 489 -17.41 15.44 -4.37
C PRO A 489 -16.91 14.85 -5.68
N ASN A 490 -15.67 15.18 -6.04
CA ASN A 490 -15.06 14.73 -7.29
C ASN A 490 -14.75 13.23 -7.28
N ASN A 491 -14.89 12.56 -6.13
CA ASN A 491 -14.68 11.14 -5.97
C ASN A 491 -16.01 10.39 -6.18
N LEU A 492 -15.98 9.49 -7.16
CA LEU A 492 -17.03 8.51 -7.39
C LEU A 492 -16.68 7.30 -6.56
N ASP A 493 -17.49 6.98 -5.56
CA ASP A 493 -17.31 5.75 -4.78
C ASP A 493 -17.95 4.57 -5.50
N TYR A 494 -17.20 3.48 -5.62
CA TYR A 494 -17.66 2.25 -6.26
C TYR A 494 -16.92 1.02 -5.72
N LYS A 495 -17.54 -0.14 -5.92
CA LYS A 495 -17.04 -1.46 -5.55
C LYS A 495 -16.85 -2.30 -6.79
N GLN A 496 -15.76 -3.05 -6.82
CA GLN A 496 -15.45 -3.98 -7.89
C GLN A 496 -15.51 -5.41 -7.37
N LYS A 497 -15.98 -6.35 -8.18
CA LYS A 497 -16.05 -7.76 -7.83
C LYS A 497 -15.73 -8.63 -9.03
N LEU A 498 -14.96 -9.68 -8.77
CA LEU A 498 -14.65 -10.75 -9.72
C LEU A 498 -15.20 -12.06 -9.15
N TYR A 499 -16.08 -12.74 -9.89
CA TYR A 499 -16.75 -13.95 -9.44
C TYR A 499 -16.43 -15.13 -10.36
N PHE A 500 -16.21 -16.31 -9.79
CA PHE A 500 -16.15 -17.57 -10.55
C PHE A 500 -17.42 -18.36 -10.27
N MET A 501 -18.44 -18.21 -11.13
CA MET A 501 -19.83 -18.50 -10.73
C MET A 501 -20.23 -19.98 -10.85
N HIS A 502 -19.56 -20.76 -11.69
CA HIS A 502 -20.07 -22.05 -12.13
C HIS A 502 -19.15 -23.22 -11.75
N PRO A 503 -19.62 -24.19 -10.94
CA PRO A 503 -18.83 -25.37 -10.58
C PRO A 503 -18.61 -26.35 -11.72
N GLU A 504 -19.20 -26.12 -12.89
CA GLU A 504 -19.01 -26.94 -14.08
C GLU A 504 -17.92 -26.40 -15.02
N THR A 505 -17.35 -25.23 -14.74
CA THR A 505 -16.33 -24.58 -15.58
C THR A 505 -15.09 -24.25 -14.75
N GLY A 506 -13.91 -24.21 -15.39
CA GLY A 506 -12.64 -24.13 -14.69
C GLY A 506 -12.40 -25.36 -13.82
N VAL A 507 -12.72 -26.56 -14.33
CA VAL A 507 -12.61 -27.82 -13.60
C VAL A 507 -11.32 -28.53 -13.96
N LEU A 508 -10.57 -29.00 -12.96
CA LEU A 508 -9.44 -29.88 -13.25
C LEU A 508 -9.94 -31.26 -13.69
N VAL A 509 -9.72 -31.61 -14.96
CA VAL A 509 -10.11 -32.90 -15.54
C VAL A 509 -8.89 -33.70 -15.98
N TYR A 510 -9.04 -35.02 -16.03
CA TYR A 510 -8.10 -35.91 -16.71
C TYR A 510 -8.76 -36.44 -17.97
N ASP A 511 -8.35 -35.92 -19.13
CA ASP A 511 -9.08 -36.12 -20.38
C ASP A 511 -8.13 -36.23 -21.59
N GLN A 512 -8.69 -36.66 -22.72
CA GLN A 512 -8.07 -36.60 -24.03
C GLN A 512 -9.13 -36.26 -25.08
N GLU A 513 -9.02 -35.08 -25.68
CA GLU A 513 -9.86 -34.63 -26.78
C GLU A 513 -9.00 -34.54 -28.05
N PRO A 514 -9.28 -35.30 -29.13
CA PRO A 514 -8.38 -35.42 -30.28
C PRO A 514 -7.95 -34.12 -30.97
N VAL A 515 -8.70 -33.03 -30.79
CA VAL A 515 -8.47 -31.71 -31.39
C VAL A 515 -7.92 -30.73 -30.36
N LEU A 516 -8.55 -30.63 -29.19
CA LEU A 516 -8.28 -29.58 -28.20
C LEU A 516 -7.36 -30.03 -27.06
N ALA A 517 -7.36 -31.32 -26.72
CA ALA A 517 -6.52 -31.93 -25.70
C ALA A 517 -5.87 -33.22 -26.25
N PRO A 518 -5.04 -33.12 -27.30
CA PRO A 518 -4.64 -34.27 -28.13
C PRO A 518 -3.80 -35.30 -27.36
N GLN A 519 -3.19 -34.89 -26.25
CA GLN A 519 -2.45 -35.76 -25.34
C GLN A 519 -3.32 -36.12 -24.14
N LEU A 520 -3.33 -37.39 -23.73
CA LEU A 520 -4.00 -37.77 -22.50
C LEU A 520 -3.26 -37.14 -21.31
N GLY A 521 -3.92 -36.28 -20.56
CA GLY A 521 -3.29 -35.46 -19.52
C GLY A 521 -4.30 -34.83 -18.56
N HIS A 522 -3.77 -34.05 -17.61
CA HIS A 522 -4.60 -33.20 -16.77
C HIS A 522 -4.73 -31.83 -17.43
N TYR A 523 -5.94 -31.30 -17.44
CA TYR A 523 -6.27 -30.03 -18.04
C TYR A 523 -7.21 -29.27 -17.12
N LEU A 524 -7.09 -27.95 -17.12
CA LEU A 524 -8.14 -27.10 -16.61
C LEU A 524 -9.17 -26.92 -17.73
N PHE A 525 -10.32 -27.57 -17.58
CA PHE A 525 -11.41 -27.53 -18.55
C PHE A 525 -12.33 -26.34 -18.28
N VAL A 526 -12.56 -25.53 -19.30
CA VAL A 526 -13.51 -24.42 -19.29
C VAL A 526 -14.66 -24.78 -20.21
N GLU A 527 -15.90 -24.73 -19.73
CA GLU A 527 -17.08 -25.11 -20.53
C GLU A 527 -17.55 -23.91 -21.37
N ASP A 528 -17.45 -23.98 -22.71
CA ASP A 528 -18.00 -22.93 -23.60
C ASP A 528 -19.54 -23.00 -23.67
N LEU A 529 -20.22 -22.60 -22.60
CA LEU A 529 -21.65 -22.32 -22.60
C LEU A 529 -21.93 -20.88 -22.11
N PRO A 530 -22.62 -20.03 -22.91
CA PRO A 530 -23.01 -18.69 -22.47
C PRO A 530 -23.83 -18.64 -21.18
N SER A 531 -24.52 -19.72 -20.83
CA SER A 531 -25.26 -19.86 -19.57
C SER A 531 -24.39 -20.19 -18.36
N LYS A 532 -23.08 -20.42 -18.57
CA LYS A 532 -22.09 -20.81 -17.57
C LYS A 532 -20.74 -20.12 -17.83
N PRO A 533 -20.67 -18.78 -17.77
CA PRO A 533 -19.41 -18.07 -17.95
C PRO A 533 -18.34 -18.55 -16.95
N LEU A 534 -17.07 -18.53 -17.37
CA LEU A 534 -15.93 -18.83 -16.51
C LEU A 534 -15.87 -17.86 -15.33
N TYR A 535 -15.94 -16.57 -15.63
CA TYR A 535 -15.97 -15.53 -14.61
C TYR A 535 -16.86 -14.36 -14.99
N LYS A 536 -17.17 -13.56 -13.98
CA LYS A 536 -17.96 -12.34 -14.07
C LYS A 536 -17.22 -11.20 -13.39
N TYR A 537 -17.06 -10.09 -14.08
CA TYR A 537 -16.58 -8.83 -13.50
C TYR A 537 -17.74 -7.86 -13.32
N GLU A 538 -17.78 -7.17 -12.18
CA GLU A 538 -18.79 -6.18 -11.84
C GLU A 538 -18.17 -4.95 -11.19
N LEU A 539 -18.60 -3.76 -11.62
CA LEU A 539 -18.40 -2.49 -10.93
C LEU A 539 -19.77 -1.94 -10.52
N THR A 540 -19.93 -1.65 -9.24
CA THR A 540 -21.15 -1.08 -8.65
C THR A 540 -20.83 0.24 -7.97
N PHE A 541 -21.46 1.33 -8.40
CA PHE A 541 -21.37 2.61 -7.70
C PHE A 541 -22.14 2.52 -6.38
N ASP A 542 -21.58 3.10 -5.32
CA ASP A 542 -22.23 3.07 -3.99
C ASP A 542 -23.56 3.84 -4.00
N SER A 543 -23.66 4.86 -4.84
CA SER A 543 -24.90 5.57 -5.18
C SER A 543 -25.08 5.62 -6.69
N ALA A 544 -26.31 5.54 -7.16
CA ALA A 544 -26.59 5.66 -8.59
C ALA A 544 -26.23 7.08 -9.08
N VAL A 545 -25.44 7.19 -10.14
CA VAL A 545 -24.82 8.44 -10.59
C VAL A 545 -25.45 8.94 -11.88
N ASP A 546 -25.67 10.24 -11.99
CA ASP A 546 -26.11 10.85 -13.25
C ASP A 546 -25.08 10.58 -14.37
N LYS A 547 -25.55 10.08 -15.51
CA LYS A 547 -24.71 9.80 -16.68
C LYS A 547 -23.90 11.02 -17.15
N ASP A 548 -24.45 12.23 -16.99
CA ASP A 548 -23.83 13.47 -17.45
C ASP A 548 -22.72 13.91 -16.45
N TYR A 549 -22.82 13.46 -15.19
CA TYR A 549 -21.75 13.62 -14.20
C TYR A 549 -20.61 12.63 -14.40
N LEU A 550 -20.88 11.42 -14.90
CA LEU A 550 -19.86 10.39 -15.13
C LEU A 550 -18.92 10.72 -16.29
N ALA A 551 -19.37 11.45 -17.32
CA ALA A 551 -18.54 11.76 -18.47
C ALA A 551 -17.31 12.63 -18.07
N GLY A 552 -16.10 12.18 -18.43
CA GLY A 552 -14.85 12.85 -18.07
C GLY A 552 -14.27 12.47 -16.72
N LYS A 553 -14.99 11.67 -15.92
CA LYS A 553 -14.51 11.21 -14.62
C LYS A 553 -13.58 10.02 -14.79
N LYS A 554 -12.58 9.98 -13.90
CA LYS A 554 -11.63 8.89 -13.74
C LYS A 554 -12.30 7.77 -12.95
N VAL A 555 -12.08 6.53 -13.36
CA VAL A 555 -12.49 5.31 -12.65
C VAL A 555 -11.33 4.32 -12.74
N GLY A 556 -10.85 3.86 -11.59
CA GLY A 556 -9.88 2.77 -11.49
C GLY A 556 -10.58 1.44 -11.68
N ILE A 557 -10.23 0.69 -12.72
CA ILE A 557 -10.81 -0.61 -13.01
C ILE A 557 -9.70 -1.65 -13.06
N LEU A 558 -9.80 -2.64 -12.17
CA LEU A 558 -8.81 -3.72 -12.04
C LEU A 558 -7.36 -3.20 -11.99
N GLY A 559 -7.11 -2.12 -11.25
CA GLY A 559 -5.79 -1.51 -11.14
C GLY A 559 -5.39 -0.47 -12.18
N ASN A 560 -6.14 -0.38 -13.28
CA ASN A 560 -5.84 0.56 -14.35
C ASN A 560 -6.78 1.76 -14.32
N ASP A 561 -6.24 2.93 -14.65
CA ASP A 561 -7.02 4.16 -14.75
C ASP A 561 -7.73 4.26 -16.09
N TYR A 562 -9.05 4.43 -16.03
CA TYR A 562 -9.89 4.72 -17.19
C TYR A 562 -10.66 6.01 -17.01
N TYR A 563 -10.97 6.65 -18.12
CA TYR A 563 -11.86 7.80 -18.16
C TYR A 563 -13.14 7.44 -18.90
N ILE A 564 -14.28 7.75 -18.28
CA ILE A 564 -15.59 7.49 -18.87
C ILE A 564 -15.84 8.53 -19.96
N SER A 565 -15.73 8.13 -21.23
CA SER A 565 -15.84 9.06 -22.35
C SER A 565 -17.28 9.27 -22.78
N ARG A 566 -18.12 8.22 -22.70
CA ARG A 566 -19.51 8.34 -23.13
C ARG A 566 -20.40 7.32 -22.48
N ILE A 567 -21.57 7.80 -22.03
CA ILE A 567 -22.69 6.95 -21.67
C ILE A 567 -23.88 7.31 -22.56
N LYS A 568 -24.47 6.31 -23.20
CA LYS A 568 -25.77 6.44 -23.87
C LYS A 568 -26.74 5.51 -23.17
N LEU A 569 -27.93 6.00 -22.92
CA LEU A 569 -29.00 5.21 -22.31
C LEU A 569 -30.13 5.02 -23.32
N MET A 570 -30.82 3.91 -23.20
CA MET A 570 -32.08 3.66 -23.87
C MET A 570 -33.21 4.42 -23.16
N ASN A 571 -34.38 4.53 -23.80
CA ASN A 571 -35.53 5.25 -23.23
C ASN A 571 -36.08 4.64 -21.93
N ASN A 572 -35.72 3.39 -21.63
CA ASN A 572 -36.05 2.69 -20.39
C ASN A 572 -34.97 2.87 -19.30
N GLY A 573 -33.87 3.55 -19.59
CA GLY A 573 -32.78 3.82 -18.65
C GLY A 573 -31.64 2.82 -18.64
N GLU A 574 -31.77 1.70 -19.34
CA GLU A 574 -30.68 0.75 -19.52
C GLU A 574 -29.56 1.38 -20.34
N ILE A 575 -28.30 1.02 -20.04
CA ILE A 575 -27.16 1.57 -20.77
C ILE A 575 -27.10 0.96 -22.17
N MET A 576 -27.31 1.82 -23.17
CA MET A 576 -27.15 1.49 -24.59
C MET A 576 -25.69 1.40 -24.98
N SER A 577 -24.85 2.29 -24.46
CA SER A 577 -23.41 2.19 -24.63
C SER A 577 -22.63 2.84 -23.50
N PHE A 578 -21.54 2.22 -23.07
CA PHE A 578 -20.62 2.72 -22.07
C PHE A 578 -19.20 2.66 -22.63
N ASN A 579 -18.54 3.81 -22.75
CA ASN A 579 -17.21 3.90 -23.32
C ASN A 579 -16.21 4.34 -22.26
N LEU A 580 -15.11 3.60 -22.16
CA LEU A 580 -13.95 3.85 -21.31
C LEU A 580 -12.73 4.07 -22.18
N THR A 581 -11.80 4.89 -21.70
CA THR A 581 -10.52 5.13 -22.38
C THR A 581 -9.44 5.25 -21.33
N SER A 582 -8.46 4.34 -21.32
CA SER A 582 -7.24 4.54 -20.52
C SER A 582 -6.31 5.53 -21.23
N GLY A 583 -5.37 6.14 -20.49
CA GLY A 583 -4.40 7.07 -21.07
C GLY A 583 -4.05 8.27 -20.22
N VAL A 584 -3.27 9.19 -20.81
CA VAL A 584 -2.89 10.46 -20.19
C VAL A 584 -4.03 11.46 -20.37
N ASN A 585 -4.67 11.88 -19.26
CA ASN A 585 -5.67 12.95 -19.28
C ASN A 585 -4.99 14.32 -19.15
N MET A 586 -5.26 15.20 -20.10
CA MET A 586 -4.67 16.54 -20.10
C MET A 586 -5.59 17.58 -20.73
N TRP A 587 -5.43 18.82 -20.30
CA TRP A 587 -5.90 19.98 -21.04
C TRP A 587 -4.84 20.38 -22.07
N LEU A 588 -5.24 20.53 -23.32
CA LEU A 588 -4.37 20.99 -24.39
C LEU A 588 -4.97 22.22 -25.07
N SER A 589 -4.23 23.33 -25.04
CA SER A 589 -4.55 24.60 -25.70
C SER A 589 -3.29 25.21 -26.30
N ASP A 590 -3.25 25.41 -27.62
CA ASP A 590 -2.13 26.01 -28.39
C ASP A 590 -0.75 25.34 -28.28
N GLU A 591 -0.58 24.43 -27.34
CA GLU A 591 0.63 23.69 -27.09
C GLU A 591 0.61 22.33 -27.80
N GLN A 592 1.81 21.81 -28.04
CA GLN A 592 2.02 20.47 -28.56
C GLN A 592 2.37 19.53 -27.41
N TYR A 593 1.70 18.40 -27.34
CA TYR A 593 2.05 17.31 -26.45
C TYR A 593 2.84 16.24 -27.22
N GLN A 594 4.01 15.88 -26.72
CA GLN A 594 4.81 14.79 -27.26
C GLN A 594 4.53 13.52 -26.46
N HIS A 595 3.76 12.60 -27.04
CA HIS A 595 3.45 11.31 -26.43
C HIS A 595 4.71 10.42 -26.36
N PRO A 596 4.84 9.52 -25.36
CA PRO A 596 6.03 8.67 -25.17
C PRO A 596 6.45 7.83 -26.38
N ASN A 597 5.51 7.46 -27.25
CA ASN A 597 5.80 6.77 -28.51
C ASN A 597 6.38 7.69 -29.63
N GLY A 598 6.71 8.95 -29.31
CA GLY A 598 7.27 9.93 -30.23
C GLY A 598 6.24 10.69 -31.09
N GLN A 599 4.95 10.43 -30.94
CA GLN A 599 3.90 11.14 -31.67
C GLN A 599 3.63 12.52 -31.06
N VAL A 600 3.40 13.53 -31.90
CA VAL A 600 3.08 14.89 -31.48
C VAL A 600 1.60 15.16 -31.70
N ILE A 601 0.92 15.58 -30.63
CA ILE A 601 -0.50 15.91 -30.60
C ILE A 601 -0.70 17.41 -30.39
N GLU A 602 -1.59 18.00 -31.17
CA GLU A 602 -1.91 19.43 -31.14
C GLU A 602 -3.43 19.62 -31.23
N VAL A 603 -4.00 20.53 -30.43
CA VAL A 603 -5.38 21.01 -30.64
C VAL A 603 -5.32 22.20 -31.59
N VAL A 604 -5.84 22.02 -32.81
CA VAL A 604 -5.75 23.03 -33.87
C VAL A 604 -6.94 23.99 -33.86
N ASN A 605 -8.11 23.49 -33.47
CA ASN A 605 -9.34 24.30 -33.43
C ASN A 605 -10.39 23.67 -32.51
N THR A 606 -11.31 24.49 -32.03
CA THR A 606 -12.52 24.06 -31.32
C THR A 606 -13.73 24.71 -31.97
N GLU A 607 -14.82 23.97 -32.13
CA GLU A 607 -16.06 24.50 -32.69
C GLU A 607 -17.24 24.14 -31.80
N ASP A 608 -18.14 25.12 -31.64
CA ASP A 608 -19.50 24.87 -31.19
C ASP A 608 -20.31 24.45 -32.42
N ASP A 609 -20.81 23.22 -32.44
CA ASP A 609 -21.57 22.74 -33.58
C ASP A 609 -23.01 23.22 -33.43
N TYR A 610 -23.48 24.11 -34.31
CA TYR A 610 -24.84 24.66 -34.25
C TYR A 610 -25.88 23.55 -34.52
N GLY A 611 -26.43 22.91 -33.46
CA GLY A 611 -27.46 21.88 -33.53
C GLY A 611 -27.60 21.05 -32.24
N ASP A 612 -28.14 19.82 -32.33
CA ASP A 612 -28.20 18.84 -31.23
C ASP A 612 -26.80 18.26 -30.87
N HIS A 613 -25.74 19.03 -31.13
CA HIS A 613 -24.39 18.53 -31.31
C HIS A 613 -23.44 19.23 -30.36
N LYS A 614 -22.81 18.41 -29.54
CA LYS A 614 -21.85 18.78 -28.52
C LYS A 614 -20.64 19.45 -29.19
N SER A 615 -20.04 20.43 -28.51
CA SER A 615 -18.76 21.05 -28.87
C SER A 615 -17.73 20.02 -29.34
N ARG A 616 -16.86 20.38 -30.29
CA ARG A 616 -15.88 19.44 -30.87
C ARG A 616 -14.48 20.02 -30.95
N CYS A 617 -13.50 19.13 -30.93
CA CYS A 617 -12.07 19.44 -31.01
C CYS A 617 -11.48 18.91 -32.31
N LYS A 618 -10.69 19.75 -32.99
CA LYS A 618 -9.86 19.36 -34.10
C LYS A 618 -8.47 19.04 -33.57
N VAL A 619 -8.15 17.75 -33.49
CA VAL A 619 -6.88 17.26 -32.98
C VAL A 619 -6.00 16.86 -34.16
N LYS A 620 -4.72 17.22 -34.12
CA LYS A 620 -3.71 16.87 -35.12
C LYS A 620 -2.66 15.97 -34.50
N VAL A 621 -2.41 14.81 -35.12
CA VAL A 621 -1.40 13.84 -34.68
C VAL A 621 -0.41 13.64 -35.81
N ASN A 622 0.85 14.04 -35.62
CA ASN A 622 1.91 13.92 -36.65
C ASN A 622 1.55 14.51 -38.02
N GLY A 623 0.66 15.51 -38.07
CA GLY A 623 0.19 16.11 -39.33
C GLY A 623 -1.23 15.74 -39.72
N ASP A 624 -1.75 14.60 -39.25
CA ASP A 624 -3.10 14.14 -39.58
C ASP A 624 -4.14 14.76 -38.65
N GLU A 625 -5.10 15.48 -39.22
CA GLU A 625 -6.12 16.21 -38.48
C GLU A 625 -7.45 15.46 -38.44
N VAL A 626 -8.09 15.41 -37.27
CA VAL A 626 -9.39 14.80 -37.09
C VAL A 626 -10.30 15.64 -36.18
N TRP A 627 -11.59 15.70 -36.50
CA TRP A 627 -12.60 16.23 -35.59
C TRP A 627 -13.14 15.13 -34.67
N ILE A 628 -13.13 15.39 -33.37
CA ILE A 628 -13.67 14.52 -32.32
C ILE A 628 -14.64 15.37 -31.49
N GLY A 629 -15.91 14.93 -31.42
CA GLY A 629 -16.92 15.61 -30.60
C GLY A 629 -16.73 15.33 -29.12
N ASN A 630 -17.23 16.22 -28.26
CA ASN A 630 -17.22 16.04 -26.81
C ASN A 630 -17.96 14.74 -26.41
N GLY A 631 -17.29 13.93 -25.59
CA GLY A 631 -17.67 12.57 -25.23
C GLY A 631 -17.47 11.56 -26.37
N GLY A 632 -16.51 11.82 -27.24
CA GLY A 632 -16.17 10.99 -28.40
C GLY A 632 -14.71 10.62 -28.41
N SER A 633 -14.39 9.57 -29.14
CA SER A 633 -13.05 8.99 -29.29
C SER A 633 -12.77 8.65 -30.74
N LYS A 634 -11.51 8.72 -31.16
CA LYS A 634 -11.04 8.24 -32.46
C LYS A 634 -9.61 7.73 -32.37
N GLN A 635 -9.31 6.72 -33.18
CA GLN A 635 -7.95 6.30 -33.45
C GLN A 635 -7.34 7.13 -34.58
N VAL A 636 -6.16 7.71 -34.37
CA VAL A 636 -5.44 8.58 -35.29
C VAL A 636 -3.97 8.15 -35.31
N VAL A 637 -3.48 7.66 -36.45
CA VAL A 637 -2.10 7.13 -36.57
C VAL A 637 -1.80 6.07 -35.48
N GLY A 638 -2.75 5.19 -35.18
CA GLY A 638 -2.61 4.14 -34.15
C GLY A 638 -2.80 4.62 -32.71
N LEU A 639 -2.98 5.92 -32.47
CA LEU A 639 -3.23 6.47 -31.13
C LEU A 639 -4.72 6.68 -30.89
N ASN A 640 -5.25 6.13 -29.81
CA ASN A 640 -6.61 6.46 -29.37
C ASN A 640 -6.62 7.82 -28.69
N ILE A 641 -7.52 8.69 -29.13
CA ILE A 641 -7.73 10.03 -28.56
C ILE A 641 -9.20 10.19 -28.20
N GLY A 642 -9.49 10.39 -26.92
CA GLY A 642 -10.80 10.77 -26.40
C GLY A 642 -10.88 12.27 -26.12
N VAL A 643 -12.03 12.89 -26.40
CA VAL A 643 -12.34 14.28 -26.02
C VAL A 643 -13.46 14.28 -25.00
N PHE A 644 -13.22 14.87 -23.83
CA PHE A 644 -14.14 14.85 -22.69
C PHE A 644 -14.71 16.22 -22.34
N ASP A 645 -14.01 17.27 -22.75
CA ASP A 645 -14.48 18.63 -22.57
C ASP A 645 -13.86 19.55 -23.63
N VAL A 646 -14.56 20.62 -23.97
CA VAL A 646 -14.18 21.58 -25.00
C VAL A 646 -14.49 22.98 -24.50
N LYS A 647 -13.44 23.76 -24.24
CA LYS A 647 -13.55 25.18 -23.92
C LYS A 647 -13.41 25.99 -25.20
N LEU A 648 -14.50 26.66 -25.56
CA LEU A 648 -14.52 27.59 -26.69
C LEU A 648 -13.85 28.90 -26.25
N ALA A 649 -12.61 29.11 -26.66
CA ALA A 649 -11.90 30.38 -26.48
C ALA A 649 -11.38 30.88 -27.84
N GLN A 650 -11.24 32.20 -27.98
CA GLN A 650 -10.61 32.81 -29.15
C GLN A 650 -9.25 33.41 -28.75
N PRO A 651 -8.21 33.31 -29.60
CA PRO A 651 -8.22 32.80 -30.98
C PRO A 651 -8.24 31.27 -31.10
N HIS A 652 -7.92 30.55 -30.03
CA HIS A 652 -7.87 29.09 -30.01
C HIS A 652 -8.54 28.57 -28.73
N GLY A 653 -9.39 27.56 -28.88
CA GLY A 653 -10.01 26.90 -27.74
C GLY A 653 -9.10 25.84 -27.13
N ALA A 654 -9.54 25.31 -25.99
CA ALA A 654 -8.85 24.24 -25.29
C ALA A 654 -9.70 22.96 -25.29
N CYS A 655 -9.03 21.81 -25.31
CA CYS A 655 -9.71 20.52 -25.22
C CYS A 655 -9.15 19.72 -24.06
N ARG A 656 -10.03 19.05 -23.33
CA ARG A 656 -9.63 18.01 -22.38
C ARG A 656 -9.58 16.68 -23.12
N LEU A 657 -8.37 16.17 -23.28
CA LEU A 657 -8.06 14.96 -24.04
C LEU A 657 -7.67 13.83 -23.09
N VAL A 658 -7.97 12.59 -23.47
CA VAL A 658 -7.24 11.41 -23.00
C VAL A 658 -6.51 10.82 -24.19
N VAL A 659 -5.20 10.70 -24.06
CA VAL A 659 -4.30 10.38 -25.15
C VAL A 659 -3.49 9.12 -24.81
N GLY A 660 -3.45 8.19 -25.77
CA GLY A 660 -2.75 6.92 -25.60
C GLY A 660 -3.56 5.95 -24.75
N GLY A 661 -3.45 4.65 -24.99
CA GLY A 661 -4.19 3.64 -24.23
C GLY A 661 -5.34 2.97 -24.98
N LYS A 662 -6.14 2.22 -24.23
CA LYS A 662 -7.13 1.25 -24.68
C LYS A 662 -8.52 1.88 -24.67
N GLU A 663 -9.22 1.80 -25.79
CA GLU A 663 -10.63 2.19 -25.87
C GLU A 663 -11.50 0.96 -25.64
N ILE A 664 -12.38 1.01 -24.64
CA ILE A 664 -13.33 -0.06 -24.36
C ILE A 664 -14.72 0.50 -24.62
N SER A 665 -15.43 -0.10 -25.57
CA SER A 665 -16.79 0.28 -25.93
C SER A 665 -17.73 -0.88 -25.64
N LEU A 666 -18.61 -0.67 -24.68
CA LEU A 666 -19.67 -1.60 -24.30
C LEU A 666 -20.93 -1.12 -25.01
N LYS A 667 -21.60 -1.98 -25.78
CA LYS A 667 -22.88 -1.66 -26.42
C LYS A 667 -23.91 -2.73 -26.10
N ASN A 668 -25.13 -2.28 -25.86
CA ASN A 668 -26.26 -3.16 -25.68
C ASN A 668 -26.47 -3.99 -26.96
N ASP A 669 -26.81 -5.27 -26.82
CA ASP A 669 -26.61 -6.40 -27.77
C ASP A 669 -25.26 -7.15 -27.64
N VAL A 670 -24.61 -7.08 -26.47
CA VAL A 670 -23.42 -7.88 -26.08
C VAL A 670 -22.15 -7.56 -26.88
N GLU A 671 -22.14 -6.46 -27.64
CA GLU A 671 -20.94 -6.08 -28.39
C GLU A 671 -20.00 -5.27 -27.50
N LEU A 672 -19.10 -5.98 -26.81
CA LEU A 672 -17.91 -5.39 -26.21
C LEU A 672 -16.81 -5.27 -27.27
N LYS A 673 -16.25 -4.08 -27.40
CA LYS A 673 -15.08 -3.82 -28.24
C LYS A 673 -13.93 -3.28 -27.44
N VAL A 674 -12.74 -3.77 -27.76
CA VAL A 674 -11.47 -3.23 -27.32
C VAL A 674 -10.78 -2.68 -28.56
N ASN A 675 -10.42 -1.40 -28.56
CA ASN A 675 -9.80 -0.73 -29.71
C ASN A 675 -10.55 -0.95 -31.03
N GLN A 676 -11.90 -0.92 -30.95
CA GLN A 676 -12.84 -1.18 -32.07
C GLN A 676 -12.90 -2.64 -32.57
N GLU A 677 -12.12 -3.55 -32.00
CA GLU A 677 -12.18 -4.98 -32.26
C GLU A 677 -13.17 -5.65 -31.31
N LYS A 678 -14.06 -6.49 -31.85
CA LYS A 678 -15.04 -7.21 -31.03
C LYS A 678 -14.34 -8.32 -30.26
N ILE A 679 -14.60 -8.41 -28.96
CA ILE A 679 -14.18 -9.55 -28.14
C ILE A 679 -15.23 -10.66 -28.26
N SER A 680 -14.84 -11.81 -28.83
CA SER A 680 -15.72 -12.99 -29.03
C SER A 680 -16.09 -13.67 -27.72
N GLN A 681 -15.18 -13.63 -26.75
CA GLN A 681 -15.27 -14.32 -25.47
C GLN A 681 -16.30 -13.72 -24.49
N ILE A 682 -16.96 -12.61 -24.86
CA ILE A 682 -17.98 -11.97 -24.00
C ILE A 682 -19.34 -12.60 -24.24
N THR A 683 -19.90 -13.23 -23.22
CA THR A 683 -21.22 -13.88 -23.29
C THR A 683 -22.35 -12.95 -22.89
N SER A 684 -22.06 -12.01 -22.00
CA SER A 684 -23.03 -11.03 -21.51
C SER A 684 -22.33 -9.75 -21.12
N PHE A 685 -22.94 -8.63 -21.48
CA PHE A 685 -22.69 -7.34 -20.86
C PHE A 685 -23.99 -6.93 -20.18
N TYR A 686 -23.89 -6.51 -18.92
CA TYR A 686 -25.04 -6.05 -18.16
C TYR A 686 -24.71 -4.74 -17.47
N SER A 687 -25.76 -3.94 -17.33
CA SER A 687 -25.69 -2.66 -16.66
C SER A 687 -27.04 -2.38 -16.04
N ASP A 688 -27.06 -1.87 -14.82
CA ASP A 688 -28.29 -1.40 -14.21
C ASP A 688 -28.31 0.12 -14.24
N GLY A 689 -29.41 0.64 -14.76
CA GLY A 689 -29.80 2.03 -14.60
C GLY A 689 -31.00 2.13 -13.66
N VAL A 690 -31.00 3.11 -12.77
CA VAL A 690 -32.17 3.46 -11.95
C VAL A 690 -32.85 4.66 -12.58
N LEU A 691 -34.14 4.51 -12.90
CA LEU A 691 -34.97 5.63 -13.31
C LEU A 691 -35.36 6.44 -12.08
N ASN A 692 -34.83 7.65 -11.95
CA ASN A 692 -35.33 8.58 -10.95
C ASN A 692 -36.58 9.29 -11.51
N THR A 693 -37.75 8.88 -11.04
CA THR A 693 -39.03 9.46 -11.47
C THR A 693 -39.42 10.74 -10.72
N TYR A 694 -38.60 11.20 -9.77
CA TYR A 694 -38.88 12.42 -9.01
C TYR A 694 -38.38 13.66 -9.79
N GLY A 695 -39.17 14.13 -10.75
CA GLY A 695 -38.86 15.34 -11.54
C GLY A 695 -39.79 15.52 -12.75
N GLU A 696 -39.76 16.71 -13.37
CA GLU A 696 -40.47 16.96 -14.64
C GLU A 696 -39.81 16.25 -15.84
N SER A 697 -38.56 15.82 -15.69
CA SER A 697 -37.83 14.97 -16.64
C SER A 697 -37.30 13.75 -15.88
N PRO A 698 -37.51 12.52 -16.36
CA PRO A 698 -36.89 11.34 -15.76
C PRO A 698 -35.37 11.44 -15.92
N ASP A 699 -34.67 11.49 -14.79
CA ASP A 699 -33.22 11.37 -14.76
C ASP A 699 -32.85 9.90 -14.70
N PHE A 700 -31.85 9.52 -15.49
CA PHE A 700 -31.40 8.15 -15.56
C PHE A 700 -30.04 8.05 -14.89
N LEU A 701 -30.01 7.29 -13.81
CA LEU A 701 -28.81 7.11 -12.99
C LEU A 701 -28.17 5.76 -13.32
N VAL A 702 -26.85 5.70 -13.40
CA VAL A 702 -26.08 4.47 -13.58
C VAL A 702 -25.70 3.95 -12.20
N SER A 703 -26.09 2.72 -11.87
CA SER A 703 -25.73 2.10 -10.58
C SER A 703 -24.67 1.02 -10.71
N LYS A 704 -24.62 0.29 -11.84
CA LYS A 704 -23.59 -0.75 -12.05
C LYS A 704 -23.35 -1.05 -13.52
N PHE A 705 -22.18 -1.59 -13.83
CA PHE A 705 -21.92 -2.27 -15.10
C PHE A 705 -21.01 -3.48 -14.86
N GLY A 706 -21.04 -4.44 -15.77
CA GLY A 706 -20.19 -5.62 -15.69
C GLY A 706 -20.27 -6.47 -16.95
N TYR A 707 -19.44 -7.49 -17.01
CA TYR A 707 -19.39 -8.42 -18.12
C TYR A 707 -19.12 -9.85 -17.63
N GLU A 708 -19.49 -10.81 -18.47
CA GLU A 708 -19.30 -12.23 -18.25
C GLU A 708 -18.43 -12.78 -19.38
N ILE A 709 -17.39 -13.54 -19.03
CA ILE A 709 -16.43 -14.12 -19.98
C ILE A 709 -16.62 -15.61 -20.07
N ASN A 710 -16.53 -16.09 -21.30
CA ASN A 710 -16.37 -17.47 -21.65
C ASN A 710 -15.32 -17.57 -22.75
N PRO A 711 -14.21 -18.30 -22.51
CA PRO A 711 -13.16 -18.41 -23.52
C PRO A 711 -13.68 -18.99 -24.84
N ASP A 712 -12.94 -18.74 -25.91
CA ASP A 712 -13.30 -19.25 -27.23
C ASP A 712 -13.19 -20.79 -27.25
N ALA A 713 -13.87 -21.44 -28.19
CA ALA A 713 -13.98 -22.90 -28.23
C ALA A 713 -12.64 -23.64 -28.42
N ASP A 714 -11.56 -22.95 -28.76
CA ASP A 714 -10.19 -23.46 -28.83
C ASP A 714 -9.41 -23.36 -27.51
N GLU A 715 -9.91 -22.59 -26.54
CA GLU A 715 -9.33 -22.39 -25.21
C GLU A 715 -10.05 -23.22 -24.12
N LEU A 716 -10.80 -24.25 -24.52
CA LEU A 716 -11.58 -25.12 -23.62
C LEU A 716 -10.73 -25.97 -22.67
N TYR A 717 -9.47 -26.25 -23.03
CA TYR A 717 -8.58 -27.11 -22.26
C TYR A 717 -7.24 -26.41 -22.10
N LEU A 718 -6.98 -25.86 -20.91
CA LEU A 718 -5.69 -25.28 -20.58
C LEU A 718 -4.79 -26.39 -20.04
N ALA A 719 -3.66 -26.63 -20.72
CA ALA A 719 -2.60 -27.53 -20.28
C ALA A 719 -1.72 -26.86 -19.22
N GLU A 720 -0.83 -27.64 -18.60
CA GLU A 720 0.20 -27.10 -17.70
C GLU A 720 1.07 -26.07 -18.43
N GLY A 721 1.15 -24.87 -17.87
CA GLY A 721 1.82 -23.70 -18.43
C GLY A 721 0.93 -22.78 -19.28
N ASP A 722 -0.28 -23.22 -19.64
CA ASP A 722 -1.20 -22.37 -20.41
C ASP A 722 -1.82 -21.26 -19.53
N GLU A 723 -2.16 -20.15 -20.19
CA GLU A 723 -2.68 -18.95 -19.53
C GLU A 723 -3.90 -18.42 -20.27
N LEU A 724 -4.89 -17.97 -19.50
CA LEU A 724 -6.05 -17.21 -19.98
C LEU A 724 -5.95 -15.78 -19.48
N VAL A 725 -5.66 -14.84 -20.38
CA VAL A 725 -5.59 -13.40 -20.07
C VAL A 725 -6.99 -12.78 -20.16
N ASP A 726 -7.35 -11.90 -19.23
CA ASP A 726 -8.60 -11.15 -19.33
C ASP A 726 -8.64 -10.35 -20.65
N PRO A 727 -9.60 -10.62 -21.55
CA PRO A 727 -9.56 -10.03 -22.89
C PRO A 727 -10.09 -8.60 -22.94
N VAL A 728 -10.72 -8.11 -21.86
CA VAL A 728 -11.34 -6.78 -21.81
C VAL A 728 -10.35 -5.72 -21.34
N PHE A 729 -9.75 -5.93 -20.18
CA PHE A 729 -8.83 -5.01 -19.52
C PHE A 729 -7.40 -5.53 -19.51
N SER A 730 -7.18 -6.85 -19.64
CA SER A 730 -5.84 -7.46 -19.69
C SER A 730 -5.03 -7.24 -18.41
N THR A 731 -5.76 -6.99 -17.31
CA THR A 731 -5.23 -6.65 -15.98
C THR A 731 -5.03 -7.85 -15.08
N PHE A 732 -5.51 -9.03 -15.49
CA PHE A 732 -5.18 -10.28 -14.80
C PHE A 732 -5.15 -11.42 -15.79
N LYS A 733 -4.49 -12.51 -15.39
CA LYS A 733 -4.49 -13.78 -16.11
C LYS A 733 -4.67 -14.95 -15.15
N LEU A 734 -5.35 -15.98 -15.64
CA LEU A 734 -5.48 -17.26 -14.97
C LEU A 734 -4.44 -18.21 -15.58
N SER A 735 -3.57 -18.79 -14.77
CA SER A 735 -2.52 -19.70 -15.22
C SER A 735 -2.65 -21.07 -14.56
N TYR A 736 -2.61 -22.14 -15.36
CA TYR A 736 -2.44 -23.49 -14.82
C TYR A 736 -0.94 -23.76 -14.65
N ALA A 737 -0.42 -23.56 -13.44
CA ALA A 737 1.02 -23.52 -13.18
C ALA A 737 1.69 -24.91 -13.22
N GLU A 738 1.22 -25.85 -12.41
CA GLU A 738 1.79 -27.21 -12.35
C GLU A 738 0.79 -28.23 -11.80
N LEU A 739 0.97 -29.50 -12.17
CA LEU A 739 0.34 -30.63 -11.50
C LEU A 739 1.24 -31.13 -10.36
N VAL A 740 0.75 -31.07 -9.12
CA VAL A 740 1.48 -31.66 -7.99
C VAL A 740 1.07 -33.12 -7.82
N GLU A 741 1.99 -34.02 -8.12
CA GLU A 741 1.78 -35.45 -7.94
C GLU A 741 1.78 -35.84 -6.46
N GLY A 742 0.69 -36.49 -6.01
CA GLY A 742 0.51 -36.97 -4.65
C GLY A 742 -0.47 -38.14 -4.56
N ASN A 743 -0.85 -38.55 -3.34
CA ASN A 743 -1.88 -39.58 -3.15
C ASN A 743 -3.24 -39.17 -3.73
N GLN A 744 -3.47 -37.86 -3.85
CA GLN A 744 -4.52 -37.25 -4.67
C GLN A 744 -3.83 -36.14 -5.48
N PRO A 745 -3.73 -36.24 -6.82
CA PRO A 745 -3.14 -35.19 -7.62
C PRO A 745 -4.01 -33.93 -7.54
N TYR A 746 -3.35 -32.76 -7.51
CA TYR A 746 -4.02 -31.47 -7.60
C TYR A 746 -3.24 -30.56 -8.53
N ALA A 747 -3.95 -29.65 -9.19
CA ALA A 747 -3.39 -28.58 -9.99
C ALA A 747 -3.20 -27.33 -9.14
N LYS A 748 -2.05 -26.69 -9.28
CA LYS A 748 -1.88 -25.31 -8.86
C LYS A 748 -2.37 -24.38 -9.96
N VAL A 749 -3.33 -23.53 -9.63
CA VAL A 749 -3.83 -22.51 -10.53
C VAL A 749 -3.59 -21.15 -9.88
N ASN A 750 -3.05 -20.24 -10.67
CA ASN A 750 -2.70 -18.89 -10.23
C ASN A 750 -3.62 -17.88 -10.89
N ILE A 751 -4.16 -16.94 -10.11
CA ILE A 751 -4.66 -15.67 -10.64
C ILE A 751 -3.54 -14.65 -10.46
N ILE A 752 -3.01 -14.16 -11.57
CA ILE A 752 -1.85 -13.27 -11.58
C ILE A 752 -2.34 -11.90 -12.03
N ALA A 753 -2.09 -10.86 -11.23
CA ALA A 753 -2.27 -9.49 -11.68
C ALA A 753 -1.39 -9.24 -12.92
N GLY A 754 -2.04 -8.89 -14.02
CA GLY A 754 -1.40 -8.43 -15.24
C GLY A 754 -1.05 -6.97 -15.05
N GLN A 755 0.22 -6.67 -14.82
CA GLN A 755 0.69 -5.33 -15.10
C GLN A 755 0.62 -5.15 -16.62
N GLU A 756 -0.17 -4.19 -17.10
CA GLU A 756 0.00 -3.72 -18.47
C GLU A 756 1.40 -3.09 -18.54
N SER A 757 2.41 -3.89 -18.91
CA SER A 757 3.57 -3.31 -19.55
C SER A 757 3.04 -2.64 -20.80
N TYR A 758 3.06 -1.31 -20.86
CA TYR A 758 2.83 -0.57 -22.08
C TYR A 758 3.80 -1.12 -23.15
N GLU A 759 3.35 -2.08 -23.95
CA GLU A 759 4.11 -2.58 -25.09
C GLU A 759 4.11 -1.49 -26.15
N MET A 760 5.02 -0.52 -25.99
CA MET A 760 5.42 0.34 -27.08
C MET A 760 6.02 -0.58 -28.16
N GLY A 761 5.27 -0.79 -29.24
CA GLY A 761 5.53 -1.77 -30.29
C GLY A 761 6.91 -1.74 -30.94
N ASN A 762 7.89 -2.28 -30.23
CA ASN A 762 9.12 -2.88 -30.72
C ASN A 762 9.14 -4.26 -30.08
N GLY A 763 9.11 -5.33 -30.88
CA GLY A 763 8.95 -6.69 -30.35
C GLY A 763 9.96 -7.03 -29.26
N TRP A 764 9.45 -7.32 -28.06
CA TRP A 764 10.19 -7.90 -26.95
C TRP A 764 9.65 -9.30 -26.71
N ASN A 765 10.48 -10.31 -26.93
CA ASN A 765 10.22 -11.63 -26.37
C ASN A 765 10.57 -11.57 -24.89
N GLN A 766 9.76 -12.18 -24.02
CA GLN A 766 10.26 -12.64 -22.72
C GLN A 766 11.41 -13.63 -23.01
N GLU A 767 12.66 -13.21 -22.82
CA GLU A 767 13.81 -14.12 -22.96
C GLU A 767 13.97 -14.94 -21.69
N TYR A 768 13.67 -16.23 -21.78
CA TYR A 768 14.10 -17.24 -20.80
C TYR A 768 15.63 -17.36 -20.85
N LEU A 769 16.33 -16.90 -19.81
CA LEU A 769 17.79 -16.89 -19.78
C LEU A 769 18.33 -18.17 -19.11
N TYR A 770 18.69 -19.17 -19.92
CA TYR A 770 19.44 -20.34 -19.46
C TYR A 770 20.91 -19.98 -19.19
N VAL A 771 21.37 -20.03 -17.94
CA VAL A 771 22.71 -19.56 -17.58
C VAL A 771 23.57 -20.66 -16.94
N ASP A 772 24.75 -20.90 -17.54
CA ASP A 772 25.86 -21.71 -17.00
C ASP A 772 27.07 -20.80 -16.60
N LYS A 773 26.80 -19.53 -16.26
CA LYS A 773 27.77 -18.42 -16.12
C LYS A 773 27.43 -17.39 -15.00
N SER A 774 28.37 -16.48 -14.70
CA SER A 774 28.32 -15.53 -13.56
C SER A 774 27.32 -14.37 -13.70
N LEU A 775 26.77 -13.89 -12.57
CA LEU A 775 25.81 -12.76 -12.47
C LEU A 775 26.18 -11.47 -13.23
N ASN A 776 27.47 -11.18 -13.45
CA ASN A 776 27.91 -9.99 -14.20
C ASN A 776 27.49 -10.00 -15.68
N GLU A 777 27.27 -11.17 -16.30
CA GLU A 777 26.76 -11.19 -17.68
C GLU A 777 25.31 -10.67 -17.75
N ILE A 778 24.54 -10.78 -16.65
CA ILE A 778 23.16 -10.27 -16.52
C ILE A 778 23.16 -8.73 -16.48
N ASP A 779 24.00 -8.11 -15.65
CA ASP A 779 24.12 -6.63 -15.53
C ASP A 779 24.55 -5.95 -16.86
N SER A 780 25.34 -6.65 -17.67
CA SER A 780 25.75 -6.16 -19.00
C SER A 780 24.76 -6.44 -20.14
N GLN A 781 23.78 -7.33 -19.92
CA GLN A 781 22.75 -7.70 -20.88
C GLN A 781 21.44 -6.97 -20.63
N LEU A 782 21.17 -6.55 -19.39
CA LEU A 782 20.09 -5.64 -19.03
C LEU A 782 20.40 -4.24 -19.59
N THR A 783 19.87 -3.93 -20.76
CA THR A 783 19.93 -2.58 -21.34
C THR A 783 18.85 -1.69 -20.71
N ASN A 784 19.02 -0.36 -20.75
CA ASN A 784 18.09 0.64 -20.16
C ASN A 784 16.61 0.52 -20.57
N ALA A 785 16.24 -0.41 -21.45
CA ALA A 785 14.88 -0.67 -21.90
C ALA A 785 14.15 -1.81 -21.15
N GLU A 786 14.81 -2.59 -20.29
CA GLU A 786 14.28 -3.87 -19.76
C GLU A 786 13.87 -3.85 -18.26
N LEU A 787 14.02 -2.72 -17.57
CA LEU A 787 13.79 -2.55 -16.12
C LEU A 787 12.57 -1.71 -15.63
N PRO A 788 11.78 -0.98 -16.46
CA PRO A 788 10.73 -0.09 -15.93
C PRO A 788 9.64 -0.76 -15.08
N GLY A 789 9.36 -2.05 -15.26
CA GLY A 789 8.33 -2.76 -14.49
C GLY A 789 8.71 -3.13 -13.06
N LEU A 790 10.01 -3.08 -12.69
CA LEU A 790 10.53 -3.57 -11.41
C LEU A 790 10.61 -2.51 -10.30
N LEU A 791 10.51 -1.21 -10.61
CA LEU A 791 10.92 -0.12 -9.70
C LEU A 791 9.89 1.00 -9.48
N GLY A 792 8.70 0.95 -10.08
CA GLY A 792 7.67 1.97 -9.87
C GLY A 792 7.85 3.25 -10.68
N SER A 793 7.05 4.28 -10.39
CA SER A 793 7.01 5.53 -11.15
C SER A 793 8.23 6.44 -10.89
N GLY A 794 9.25 6.36 -11.76
CA GLY A 794 10.44 7.22 -11.76
C GLY A 794 11.27 7.03 -13.05
N SER A 795 12.08 8.02 -13.43
CA SER A 795 12.93 7.91 -14.64
C SER A 795 14.19 7.06 -14.37
N LEU A 796 14.56 6.17 -15.30
CA LEU A 796 15.61 5.16 -15.11
C LEU A 796 16.96 5.63 -15.69
N GLU A 797 18.08 5.40 -14.98
CA GLU A 797 19.46 5.68 -15.45
C GLU A 797 20.46 4.55 -15.18
#